data_AF-A0A248YHQ9-F1
#
_entry.id   AF-A0A248YHQ9-F1
#
_cell.length_a   1.000
_cell.length_b   1.000
_cell.length_c   1.000
_cell.angle_alpha   90.00
_cell.angle_beta   90.00
_cell.angle_gamma   90.00
#
_symmetry.space_group_name_H-M   'P 1'
#
loop_
_entity.id
_entity.type
_entity.pdbx_description
1 polymer ?
#
loop_
_entity_poly.entity_id
_entity_poly.type
_entity_poly.pdbx_seq_one_letter_code
_entity_poly.pdbx_strand_id
1 'polypeptide(L)'
;MSDGQDTAAIGSVRSKQLFVIMPFGMRKLQSGAVHDFDRFYQDVLRPVAAHEGWSPMRADEIAEPGMVINQAFRHLHSADTVIADLSPWNGSVYLELGVRLAISPGNTILIALSGTDLPFDIKGQRVLFYSPNFDQDVSFRRRLRQALRSDSPMENPVWTALHNLGLSFDPRREPLAFERELNHKIERSRNVEQLVAVWHWARSFPNLPTGPLLSLSERLASGGDFQTAVAVLDAVADSTDYEVHRQRGFYLRKIGELEPALAAFETALGFNRRDPETLGMMGGALKRLGRYTEALDKYEEGATLSPTSLYLAVARAGMAIIASPDDPEPGLELYRELLVNVPQRAGWETDSWANLVCAEASFVLGDVEAAYRYARAAVRYDAERLHLTSTAEQIAMLAQAGLELKNPDGFVHWLTEVAHREEPVAVGGGQEPWPDDSTFQRRMIFHISDIHFGSITRDGEVIDTHGFYDGENSNRLSVELTNEFQAALRRSDCMPENALLVVSGDSTYTGRRVEFEKLHDFLTELCGNLGLHRSQVAIVPGNHDIDWLQTRSDRANRFDNYLSFAHRFYGEELFRELFPLISWDMRTNSVRPRPNDIVYRRTDGTLTIVGLNSCIFEDDQNHYGYIGKRQLDKVARLLENEPSSNVRVAVMHHHLHPFPEPLEPRRGDEIVLDVSTVRDAGVVEQRLERLGFSLLLHGHKHKPQLRETLVRDPQMDTTTPPRLMIVSGCGSTGVSEHELEHSQPNHYAILEVLQPTRAPGVDFVAVEWREHALSPGADWVTKQRWTLKG
;
A
#
# COMPACT_ATOMS: atom_id res chain seq x y z
N MET A 1 -44.64 -44.08 -22.89
CA MET A 1 -44.11 -45.08 -23.83
C MET A 1 -43.99 -44.34 -25.15
N SER A 2 -42.80 -43.78 -25.46
CA SER A 2 -41.70 -44.41 -26.22
C SER A 2 -42.17 -44.74 -27.66
N ASP A 3 -41.51 -44.44 -28.77
CA ASP A 3 -40.19 -43.95 -29.16
C ASP A 3 -40.41 -43.18 -30.49
N GLY A 4 -39.65 -42.18 -30.91
CA GLY A 4 -38.23 -42.21 -31.24
C GLY A 4 -38.07 -41.51 -32.60
N GLN A 5 -37.42 -40.35 -32.62
CA GLN A 5 -36.90 -39.74 -33.85
C GLN A 5 -35.46 -39.33 -33.59
N ASP A 6 -34.55 -40.12 -34.16
CA ASP A 6 -33.20 -39.71 -34.50
C ASP A 6 -33.25 -38.49 -35.41
N THR A 7 -32.97 -37.31 -34.87
CA THR A 7 -32.46 -36.20 -35.67
C THR A 7 -31.01 -35.99 -35.26
N ALA A 8 -30.12 -36.57 -36.06
CA ALA A 8 -28.69 -36.31 -36.03
C ALA A 8 -28.45 -34.79 -35.97
N ALA A 9 -27.71 -34.38 -34.95
CA ALA A 9 -27.24 -33.01 -34.79
C ALA A 9 -26.49 -32.56 -36.04
N ILE A 10 -27.05 -31.59 -36.76
CA ILE A 10 -26.32 -30.79 -37.74
C ILE A 10 -25.34 -29.94 -36.92
N GLY A 11 -24.16 -30.49 -36.65
CA GLY A 11 -23.06 -29.72 -36.11
C GLY A 11 -22.71 -28.63 -37.11
N SER A 12 -22.92 -27.37 -36.75
CA SER A 12 -22.44 -26.25 -37.56
C SER A 12 -20.92 -26.35 -37.66
N VAL A 13 -20.40 -26.76 -38.82
CA VAL A 13 -18.96 -26.77 -39.08
C VAL A 13 -18.50 -25.32 -39.02
N ARG A 14 -17.79 -24.96 -37.95
CA ARG A 14 -17.18 -23.64 -37.79
C ARG A 14 -16.30 -23.37 -39.01
N SER A 15 -16.55 -22.28 -39.74
CA SER A 15 -15.73 -21.90 -40.89
C SER A 15 -14.31 -21.58 -40.42
N LYS A 16 -13.31 -22.24 -41.03
CA LYS A 16 -11.90 -22.04 -40.67
C LYS A 16 -11.49 -20.59 -40.97
N GLN A 17 -11.03 -19.87 -39.97
CA GLN A 17 -10.69 -18.45 -40.07
C GLN A 17 -9.29 -18.28 -40.65
N LEU A 18 -9.18 -17.51 -41.74
CA LEU A 18 -7.92 -17.18 -42.39
C LEU A 18 -7.69 -15.67 -42.34
N PHE A 19 -6.63 -15.23 -41.69
CA PHE A 19 -6.28 -13.81 -41.66
C PHE A 19 -5.12 -13.53 -42.62
N VAL A 20 -5.19 -12.43 -43.37
CA VAL A 20 -4.19 -12.06 -44.38
C VAL A 20 -3.52 -10.76 -44.00
N ILE A 21 -2.20 -10.80 -43.83
CA ILE A 21 -1.35 -9.63 -43.62
C ILE A 21 -0.50 -9.40 -44.87
N MET A 22 -0.71 -8.26 -45.53
CA MET A 22 -0.06 -7.92 -46.78
C MET A 22 -0.08 -6.40 -47.00
N PRO A 23 0.79 -5.84 -47.85
CA PRO A 23 0.68 -4.44 -48.21
C PRO A 23 -0.62 -4.13 -48.96
N PHE A 24 -1.05 -2.87 -48.92
CA PHE A 24 -2.26 -2.41 -49.59
C PHE A 24 -1.96 -1.68 -50.89
N GLY A 25 -2.87 -1.75 -51.86
CA GLY A 25 -2.83 -0.97 -53.10
C GLY A 25 -1.59 -1.16 -53.96
N MET A 26 -1.36 -0.18 -54.84
CA MET A 26 -0.21 -0.15 -55.73
C MET A 26 1.07 0.18 -54.96
N ARG A 27 2.10 -0.65 -55.09
CA ARG A 27 3.42 -0.43 -54.46
C ARG A 27 4.56 -0.64 -55.45
N LYS A 28 5.60 0.17 -55.32
CA LYS A 28 6.85 0.00 -56.07
C LYS A 28 7.70 -1.09 -55.44
N LEU A 29 8.18 -2.02 -56.25
CA LEU A 29 9.11 -3.06 -55.87
C LEU A 29 10.55 -2.54 -55.86
N GLN A 30 11.46 -3.27 -55.22
CA GLN A 30 12.89 -2.95 -55.23
C GLN A 30 13.49 -2.91 -56.66
N SER A 31 12.90 -3.67 -57.59
CA SER A 31 13.26 -3.64 -59.02
C SER A 31 12.76 -2.40 -59.77
N GLY A 32 11.99 -1.52 -59.13
CA GLY A 32 11.36 -0.35 -59.75
C GLY A 32 10.01 -0.62 -60.43
N ALA A 33 9.62 -1.88 -60.61
CA ALA A 33 8.30 -2.26 -61.12
C ALA A 33 7.18 -1.93 -60.12
N VAL A 34 5.95 -1.70 -60.61
CA VAL A 34 4.77 -1.48 -59.76
C VAL A 34 3.96 -2.77 -59.68
N HIS A 35 3.52 -3.13 -58.47
CA HIS A 35 2.67 -4.29 -58.21
C HIS A 35 1.37 -3.87 -57.51
N ASP A 36 0.27 -4.51 -57.89
CA ASP A 36 -1.07 -4.26 -57.36
C ASP A 36 -1.46 -5.31 -56.32
N PHE A 37 -1.29 -4.97 -55.04
CA PHE A 37 -1.58 -5.88 -53.94
C PHE A 37 -3.08 -6.05 -53.68
N ASP A 38 -3.89 -5.05 -54.00
CA ASP A 38 -5.36 -5.15 -53.85
C ASP A 38 -5.93 -6.09 -54.89
N ARG A 39 -5.49 -5.95 -56.14
CA ARG A 39 -5.86 -6.87 -57.20
C ARG A 39 -5.38 -8.29 -56.92
N PHE A 40 -4.13 -8.47 -56.46
CA PHE A 40 -3.64 -9.80 -56.11
C PHE A 40 -4.47 -10.45 -54.98
N TYR A 41 -4.86 -9.70 -53.96
CA TYR A 41 -5.74 -10.18 -52.90
C TYR A 41 -7.11 -10.63 -53.44
N GLN A 42 -7.77 -9.77 -54.23
CA GLN A 42 -9.13 -10.02 -54.72
C GLN A 42 -9.19 -11.09 -55.83
N ASP A 43 -8.21 -11.12 -56.74
CA ASP A 43 -8.23 -12.01 -57.92
C ASP A 43 -7.58 -13.38 -57.64
N VAL A 44 -6.74 -13.47 -56.60
CA VAL A 44 -5.95 -14.69 -56.31
C VAL A 44 -6.15 -15.19 -54.89
N LEU A 45 -5.73 -14.46 -53.85
CA LEU A 45 -5.69 -14.99 -52.48
C LEU A 45 -7.10 -15.32 -51.96
N ARG A 46 -8.03 -14.37 -52.06
CA ARG A 46 -9.40 -14.54 -51.55
C ARG A 46 -10.15 -15.65 -52.28
N PRO A 47 -10.18 -15.72 -53.63
CA PRO A 47 -10.87 -16.82 -54.34
C PRO A 47 -10.25 -18.19 -54.08
N VAL A 48 -8.91 -18.27 -53.99
CA VAL A 48 -8.23 -19.54 -53.70
C VAL A 48 -8.54 -20.00 -52.27
N ALA A 49 -8.48 -19.12 -51.27
CA ALA A 49 -8.82 -19.45 -49.90
C ALA A 49 -10.29 -19.88 -49.72
N ALA A 50 -11.22 -19.10 -50.28
CA ALA A 50 -12.65 -19.40 -50.21
C ALA A 50 -13.00 -20.73 -50.88
N HIS A 51 -12.37 -21.05 -52.03
CA HIS A 51 -12.52 -22.35 -52.69
C HIS A 51 -12.08 -23.52 -51.80
N GLU A 52 -11.09 -23.31 -50.92
CA GLU A 52 -10.61 -24.32 -49.97
C GLU A 52 -11.37 -24.32 -48.64
N GLY A 53 -12.51 -23.63 -48.55
CA GLY A 53 -13.38 -23.62 -47.37
C GLY A 53 -12.93 -22.70 -46.23
N TRP A 54 -11.99 -21.79 -46.50
CA TRP A 54 -11.54 -20.79 -45.54
C TRP A 54 -12.38 -19.52 -45.63
N SER A 55 -12.50 -18.82 -44.51
CA SER A 55 -13.07 -17.47 -44.44
C SER A 55 -11.92 -16.45 -44.40
N PRO A 56 -11.43 -15.95 -45.56
CA PRO A 56 -10.36 -14.97 -45.61
C PRO A 56 -10.82 -13.60 -45.12
N MET A 57 -9.99 -12.95 -44.32
CA MET A 57 -10.16 -11.57 -43.86
C MET A 57 -8.82 -10.84 -43.96
N ARG A 58 -8.82 -9.66 -44.57
CA ARG A 58 -7.65 -8.76 -44.61
C ARG A 58 -7.84 -7.61 -43.60
N ALA A 59 -6.76 -7.05 -43.07
CA ALA A 59 -6.82 -6.08 -41.97
C ALA A 59 -7.64 -4.80 -42.28
N ASP A 60 -7.76 -4.39 -43.55
CA ASP A 60 -8.60 -3.27 -44.00
C ASP A 60 -10.10 -3.61 -44.08
N GLU A 61 -10.48 -4.89 -43.98
CA GLU A 61 -11.88 -5.34 -43.98
C GLU A 61 -12.50 -5.40 -42.58
N ILE A 62 -11.75 -5.04 -41.54
CA ILE A 62 -12.22 -5.00 -40.15
C ILE A 62 -13.15 -3.79 -39.97
N ALA A 63 -14.46 -4.04 -39.90
CA ALA A 63 -15.50 -3.01 -39.78
C ALA A 63 -15.84 -2.61 -38.34
N GLU A 64 -15.23 -3.25 -37.34
CA GLU A 64 -15.49 -2.96 -35.92
C GLU A 64 -14.94 -1.58 -35.51
N PRO A 65 -15.65 -0.80 -34.68
CA PRO A 65 -15.11 0.43 -34.10
C PRO A 65 -13.99 0.10 -33.09
N GLY A 66 -12.89 0.85 -33.15
CA GLY A 66 -11.75 0.69 -32.22
C GLY A 66 -10.40 1.01 -32.86
N MET A 67 -9.33 0.80 -32.11
CA MET A 67 -7.97 0.89 -32.65
C MET A 67 -7.69 -0.30 -33.56
N VAL A 68 -7.41 -0.03 -34.84
CA VAL A 68 -7.13 -1.02 -35.89
C VAL A 68 -6.05 -2.02 -35.46
N ILE A 69 -5.00 -1.56 -34.79
CA ILE A 69 -3.89 -2.40 -34.30
C ILE A 69 -4.39 -3.45 -33.28
N ASN A 70 -5.23 -3.05 -32.33
CA ASN A 70 -5.75 -3.96 -31.30
C ASN A 70 -6.68 -5.02 -31.90
N GLN A 71 -7.40 -4.68 -32.96
CA GLN A 71 -8.25 -5.61 -33.69
C GLN A 71 -7.41 -6.59 -34.51
N ALA A 72 -6.42 -6.08 -35.25
CA ALA A 72 -5.48 -6.92 -36.01
C ALA A 72 -4.78 -7.95 -35.09
N PHE A 73 -4.32 -7.55 -33.90
CA PHE A 73 -3.70 -8.48 -32.94
C PHE A 73 -4.66 -9.56 -32.43
N ARG A 74 -5.95 -9.23 -32.21
CA ARG A 74 -6.97 -10.24 -31.87
C ARG A 74 -7.14 -11.27 -32.99
N HIS A 75 -7.16 -10.84 -34.25
CA HIS A 75 -7.24 -11.76 -35.39
C HIS A 75 -5.96 -12.57 -35.57
N LEU A 76 -4.77 -11.98 -35.38
CA LEU A 76 -3.49 -12.71 -35.41
C LEU A 76 -3.43 -13.79 -34.31
N HIS A 77 -3.99 -13.57 -33.13
CA HIS A 77 -4.06 -14.61 -32.10
C HIS A 77 -5.08 -15.70 -32.45
N SER A 78 -6.29 -15.30 -32.85
CA SER A 78 -7.46 -16.20 -32.92
C SER A 78 -7.64 -16.93 -34.26
N ALA A 79 -7.02 -16.47 -35.35
CA ALA A 79 -7.15 -17.10 -36.65
C ALA A 79 -6.50 -18.50 -36.66
N ASP A 80 -7.19 -19.45 -37.29
CA ASP A 80 -6.71 -20.82 -37.46
C ASP A 80 -5.47 -20.85 -38.36
N THR A 81 -5.40 -19.95 -39.35
CA THR A 81 -4.22 -19.76 -40.21
C THR A 81 -4.02 -18.30 -40.58
N VAL A 82 -2.77 -17.89 -40.76
CA VAL A 82 -2.39 -16.56 -41.27
C VAL A 82 -1.63 -16.70 -42.59
N ILE A 83 -1.90 -15.86 -43.59
CA ILE A 83 -1.03 -15.68 -44.76
C ILE A 83 -0.30 -14.34 -44.63
N ALA A 84 1.02 -14.34 -44.78
CA ALA A 84 1.85 -13.14 -44.73
C ALA A 84 2.57 -12.90 -46.06
N ASP A 85 2.30 -11.77 -46.72
CA ASP A 85 3.01 -11.33 -47.93
C ASP A 85 4.18 -10.41 -47.61
N LEU A 86 5.39 -10.91 -47.82
CA LEU A 86 6.63 -10.26 -47.43
C LEU A 86 7.15 -9.23 -48.44
N SER A 87 6.34 -8.87 -49.45
CA SER A 87 6.77 -8.11 -50.63
C SER A 87 6.07 -6.76 -50.76
N PRO A 88 6.76 -5.68 -51.16
CA PRO A 88 8.18 -5.47 -50.91
C PRO A 88 8.41 -5.41 -49.39
N TRP A 89 9.61 -5.04 -48.94
CA TRP A 89 9.86 -4.86 -47.51
C TRP A 89 8.88 -3.87 -46.87
N ASN A 90 7.92 -4.39 -46.10
CA ASN A 90 6.89 -3.62 -45.42
C ASN A 90 6.97 -3.88 -43.91
N GLY A 91 7.42 -2.87 -43.15
CA GLY A 91 7.62 -2.98 -41.70
C GLY A 91 6.36 -3.39 -40.93
N SER A 92 5.17 -2.98 -41.39
CA SER A 92 3.91 -3.36 -40.74
C SER A 92 3.65 -4.86 -40.85
N VAL A 93 3.85 -5.45 -42.03
CA VAL A 93 3.66 -6.90 -42.24
C VAL A 93 4.66 -7.71 -41.42
N TYR A 94 5.92 -7.28 -41.35
CA TYR A 94 6.93 -7.96 -40.52
C TYR A 94 6.62 -7.87 -39.02
N LEU A 95 6.09 -6.73 -38.54
CA LEU A 95 5.65 -6.59 -37.16
C LEU A 95 4.48 -7.52 -36.84
N GLU A 96 3.45 -7.55 -37.69
CA GLU A 96 2.29 -8.42 -37.56
C GLU A 96 2.67 -9.90 -37.60
N LEU A 97 3.58 -10.28 -38.51
CA LEU A 97 4.15 -11.61 -38.57
C LEU A 97 4.87 -11.96 -37.27
N GLY A 98 5.72 -11.06 -36.75
CA GLY A 98 6.43 -11.27 -35.49
C GLY A 98 5.47 -11.49 -34.31
N VAL A 99 4.40 -10.70 -34.22
CA VAL A 99 3.35 -10.86 -33.20
C VAL A 99 2.66 -12.21 -33.34
N ARG A 100 2.20 -12.59 -34.54
CA ARG A 100 1.60 -13.92 -34.81
C ARG A 100 2.54 -15.04 -34.38
N LEU A 101 3.81 -14.94 -34.76
CA LEU A 101 4.81 -15.95 -34.44
C LEU A 101 5.08 -16.06 -32.93
N ALA A 102 4.90 -14.98 -32.16
CA ALA A 102 5.11 -15.01 -30.71
C ALA A 102 3.91 -15.56 -29.93
N ILE A 103 2.68 -15.18 -30.31
CA ILE A 103 1.50 -15.35 -29.46
C ILE A 103 0.60 -16.54 -29.84
N SER A 104 0.83 -17.19 -30.98
CA SER A 104 -0.04 -18.27 -31.46
C SER A 104 0.74 -19.47 -31.99
N PRO A 105 0.34 -20.71 -31.63
CA PRO A 105 0.85 -21.93 -32.24
C PRO A 105 0.21 -22.21 -33.62
N GLY A 106 -0.73 -21.38 -34.07
CA GLY A 106 -1.46 -21.63 -35.31
C GLY A 106 -0.60 -21.48 -36.58
N ASN A 107 -1.01 -22.16 -37.65
CA ASN A 107 -0.27 -22.18 -38.91
C ASN A 107 -0.10 -20.78 -39.52
N THR A 108 1.05 -20.53 -40.15
CA THR A 108 1.39 -19.25 -40.78
C THR A 108 2.09 -19.49 -42.11
N ILE A 109 1.43 -19.17 -43.23
CA ILE A 109 1.93 -19.38 -44.59
C ILE A 109 2.63 -18.10 -45.07
N LEU A 110 3.90 -18.22 -45.43
CA LEU A 110 4.68 -17.10 -45.98
C LEU A 110 4.62 -17.10 -47.50
N ILE A 111 4.33 -15.94 -48.09
CA ILE A 111 4.32 -15.72 -49.54
C ILE A 111 5.19 -14.51 -49.90
N ALA A 112 5.74 -14.50 -51.12
CA ALA A 112 6.46 -13.34 -51.63
C ALA A 112 6.47 -13.27 -53.16
N LEU A 113 6.66 -12.09 -53.73
CA LEU A 113 6.96 -11.91 -55.15
C LEU A 113 8.31 -12.55 -55.50
N SER A 114 8.34 -13.22 -56.63
CA SER A 114 9.57 -13.80 -57.19
C SER A 114 10.61 -12.71 -57.40
N GLY A 115 11.80 -12.88 -56.82
CA GLY A 115 12.87 -11.87 -56.84
C GLY A 115 12.93 -10.95 -55.61
N THR A 116 12.04 -11.12 -54.62
CA THR A 116 12.13 -10.42 -53.33
C THR A 116 13.34 -10.93 -52.54
N ASP A 117 14.26 -10.03 -52.14
CA ASP A 117 15.33 -10.38 -51.19
C ASP A 117 14.75 -10.49 -49.79
N LEU A 118 14.75 -11.67 -49.19
CA LEU A 118 14.17 -11.89 -47.86
C LEU A 118 15.19 -11.58 -46.75
N PRO A 119 14.78 -11.14 -45.56
CA PRO A 119 15.67 -11.02 -44.40
C PRO A 119 16.31 -12.37 -44.02
N PHE A 120 17.52 -12.34 -43.46
CA PHE A 120 18.29 -13.53 -43.08
C PHE A 120 17.47 -14.53 -42.25
N ASP A 121 16.76 -14.04 -41.23
CA ASP A 121 15.97 -14.87 -40.29
C ASP A 121 14.75 -15.56 -40.95
N ILE A 122 14.34 -15.10 -42.13
CA ILE A 122 13.22 -15.68 -42.90
C ILE A 122 13.73 -16.60 -44.02
N LYS A 123 14.98 -16.47 -44.48
CA LYS A 123 15.54 -17.31 -45.57
C LYS A 123 15.52 -18.81 -45.25
N GLY A 124 15.54 -19.17 -43.97
CA GLY A 124 15.43 -20.55 -43.50
C GLY A 124 14.01 -21.13 -43.51
N GLN A 125 12.98 -20.32 -43.75
CA GLN A 125 11.58 -20.74 -43.74
C GLN A 125 11.05 -21.01 -45.15
N ARG A 126 10.01 -21.85 -45.25
CA ARG A 126 9.37 -22.17 -46.52
C ARG A 126 8.50 -20.98 -46.99
N VAL A 127 8.95 -20.28 -48.02
CA VAL A 127 8.20 -19.18 -48.66
C VAL A 127 7.65 -19.61 -50.03
N LEU A 128 6.37 -19.34 -50.29
CA LEU A 128 5.75 -19.56 -51.59
C LEU A 128 5.90 -18.33 -52.48
N PHE A 129 6.75 -18.44 -53.49
CA PHE A 129 6.96 -17.34 -54.43
C PHE A 129 5.88 -17.30 -55.53
N TYR A 130 5.35 -16.11 -55.83
CA TYR A 130 4.42 -15.87 -56.94
C TYR A 130 5.03 -14.94 -58.01
N SER A 131 4.57 -15.07 -59.26
CA SER A 131 5.03 -14.25 -60.39
C SER A 131 4.42 -12.85 -60.35
N PRO A 132 5.14 -11.80 -60.81
CA PRO A 132 4.55 -10.49 -61.07
C PRO A 132 3.36 -10.53 -62.03
N ASN A 133 3.31 -11.50 -62.95
CA ASN A 133 2.15 -11.80 -63.79
C ASN A 133 1.28 -12.89 -63.13
N PHE A 134 0.76 -12.56 -61.94
CA PHE A 134 0.05 -13.52 -61.08
C PHE A 134 -1.26 -14.06 -61.69
N ASP A 135 -1.84 -13.36 -62.67
CA ASP A 135 -3.03 -13.81 -63.40
C ASP A 135 -2.84 -15.19 -64.02
N GLN A 136 -1.65 -15.44 -64.57
CA GLN A 136 -1.29 -16.66 -65.29
C GLN A 136 -0.50 -17.65 -64.42
N ASP A 137 -0.27 -17.33 -63.14
CA ASP A 137 0.54 -18.17 -62.25
C ASP A 137 -0.26 -19.34 -61.65
N VAL A 138 -0.59 -20.30 -62.52
CA VAL A 138 -1.26 -21.56 -62.15
C VAL A 138 -0.42 -22.34 -61.13
N SER A 139 0.91 -22.20 -61.20
CA SER A 139 1.84 -22.90 -60.32
C SER A 139 1.73 -22.44 -58.87
N PHE A 140 1.63 -21.13 -58.64
CA PHE A 140 1.42 -20.55 -57.32
C PHE A 140 0.06 -20.93 -56.76
N ARG A 141 -1.02 -20.79 -57.55
CA ARG A 141 -2.38 -21.18 -57.12
C ARG A 141 -2.43 -22.63 -56.63
N ARG A 142 -1.78 -23.55 -57.35
CA ARG A 142 -1.67 -24.97 -56.94
C ARG A 142 -0.92 -25.14 -55.63
N ARG A 143 0.24 -24.48 -55.46
CA ARG A 143 1.04 -24.57 -54.23
C ARG A 143 0.33 -23.95 -53.03
N LEU A 144 -0.39 -22.84 -53.22
CA LEU A 144 -1.17 -22.19 -52.18
C LEU A 144 -2.33 -23.09 -51.70
N ARG A 145 -3.06 -23.72 -52.63
CA ARG A 145 -4.10 -24.72 -52.27
C ARG A 145 -3.51 -25.89 -51.47
N GLN A 146 -2.34 -26.38 -51.87
CA GLN A 146 -1.68 -27.46 -51.14
C GLN A 146 -1.28 -27.03 -49.72
N ALA A 147 -0.77 -25.81 -49.56
CA ALA A 147 -0.42 -25.27 -48.24
C ALA A 147 -1.65 -25.09 -47.34
N LEU A 148 -2.77 -24.59 -47.89
CA LEU A 148 -4.03 -24.40 -47.14
C LEU A 148 -4.71 -25.72 -46.73
N ARG A 149 -4.42 -26.83 -47.42
CA ARG A 149 -4.90 -28.18 -47.08
C ARG A 149 -3.96 -28.93 -46.13
N SER A 150 -2.77 -28.42 -45.90
CA SER A 150 -1.77 -29.10 -45.10
C SER A 150 -2.16 -29.07 -43.63
N ASP A 151 -2.44 -30.24 -43.05
CA ASP A 151 -2.61 -30.43 -41.61
C ASP A 151 -1.26 -30.63 -40.88
N SER A 152 -0.14 -30.61 -41.61
CA SER A 152 1.19 -30.66 -40.99
C SER A 152 1.40 -29.40 -40.13
N PRO A 153 1.74 -29.55 -38.83
CA PRO A 153 2.07 -28.41 -38.01
C PRO A 153 3.29 -27.73 -38.61
N MET A 154 3.13 -26.48 -39.05
CA MET A 154 4.31 -25.69 -39.40
C MET A 154 5.06 -25.41 -38.11
N GLU A 155 6.36 -25.75 -38.08
CA GLU A 155 7.23 -25.32 -36.99
C GLU A 155 7.24 -23.80 -36.96
N ASN A 156 6.65 -23.22 -35.91
CA ASN A 156 6.80 -21.81 -35.58
C ASN A 156 8.00 -21.68 -34.64
N PRO A 157 9.20 -21.35 -35.14
CA PRO A 157 10.42 -21.39 -34.34
C PRO A 157 10.38 -20.40 -33.19
N VAL A 158 9.69 -19.26 -33.35
CA VAL A 158 9.58 -18.24 -32.30
C VAL A 158 8.64 -18.71 -31.20
N TRP A 159 7.44 -19.19 -31.53
CA TRP A 159 6.52 -19.73 -30.54
C TRP A 159 7.14 -20.92 -29.81
N THR A 160 7.75 -21.87 -30.54
CA THR A 160 8.42 -23.03 -29.93
C THR A 160 9.55 -22.59 -29.00
N ALA A 161 10.36 -21.60 -29.38
CA ALA A 161 11.42 -21.07 -28.52
C ALA A 161 10.84 -20.41 -27.26
N LEU A 162 9.82 -19.55 -27.39
CA LEU A 162 9.17 -18.89 -26.25
C LEU A 162 8.47 -19.90 -25.33
N HIS A 163 7.83 -20.90 -25.90
CA HIS A 163 7.17 -21.99 -25.18
C HIS A 163 8.18 -22.85 -24.41
N ASN A 164 9.31 -23.22 -25.04
CA ASN A 164 10.39 -23.95 -24.38
C ASN A 164 11.05 -23.15 -23.24
N LEU A 165 11.00 -21.81 -23.32
CA LEU A 165 11.44 -20.91 -22.24
C LEU A 165 10.36 -20.70 -21.17
N GLY A 166 9.16 -21.27 -21.33
CA GLY A 166 8.02 -21.08 -20.41
C GLY A 166 7.36 -19.71 -20.51
N LEU A 167 7.61 -18.95 -21.59
CA LEU A 167 7.11 -17.58 -21.80
C LEU A 167 5.80 -17.52 -22.60
N SER A 168 5.33 -18.66 -23.13
CA SER A 168 4.09 -18.76 -23.90
C SER A 168 3.44 -20.12 -23.64
N PHE A 169 2.11 -20.16 -23.54
CA PHE A 169 1.32 -21.39 -23.38
C PHE A 169 -0.03 -21.20 -24.07
N ASP A 170 -0.70 -22.29 -24.43
CA ASP A 170 -2.09 -22.26 -24.94
C ASP A 170 -3.08 -22.58 -23.81
N PRO A 171 -3.82 -21.59 -23.27
CA PRO A 171 -4.76 -21.80 -22.17
C PRO A 171 -5.84 -22.85 -22.47
N ARG A 172 -6.17 -23.12 -23.74
CA ARG A 172 -7.18 -24.11 -24.13
C ARG A 172 -6.66 -25.53 -24.14
N ARG A 173 -5.37 -25.71 -24.40
CA ARG A 173 -4.72 -27.02 -24.52
C ARG A 173 -3.91 -27.38 -23.28
N GLU A 174 -3.54 -26.40 -22.47
CA GLU A 174 -2.63 -26.53 -21.33
C GLU A 174 -3.25 -25.97 -20.03
N PRO A 175 -4.33 -26.58 -19.51
CA PRO A 175 -5.07 -26.05 -18.36
C PRO A 175 -4.20 -25.92 -17.10
N LEU A 176 -3.27 -26.86 -16.87
CA LEU A 176 -2.34 -26.78 -15.73
C LEU A 176 -1.32 -25.65 -15.86
N ALA A 177 -0.91 -25.29 -17.09
CA ALA A 177 -0.03 -24.15 -17.31
C ALA A 177 -0.79 -22.83 -17.09
N PHE A 178 -2.04 -22.76 -17.55
CA PHE A 178 -2.93 -21.63 -17.28
C PHE A 178 -3.18 -21.44 -15.79
N GLU A 179 -3.51 -22.50 -15.06
CA GLU A 179 -3.72 -22.46 -13.61
C GLU A 179 -2.47 -21.95 -12.87
N ARG A 180 -1.29 -22.45 -13.21
CA ARG A 180 -0.03 -21.93 -12.65
C ARG A 180 0.13 -20.45 -12.95
N GLU A 181 -0.06 -20.01 -14.19
CA GLU A 181 0.09 -18.59 -14.53
C GLU A 181 -0.92 -17.72 -13.79
N LEU A 182 -2.17 -18.15 -13.68
CA LEU A 182 -3.20 -17.45 -12.93
C LEU A 182 -2.80 -17.29 -11.46
N ASN A 183 -2.32 -18.36 -10.82
CA ASN A 183 -1.80 -18.28 -9.44
C ASN A 183 -0.64 -17.30 -9.31
N HIS A 184 0.36 -17.35 -10.20
CA HIS A 184 1.48 -16.40 -10.15
C HIS A 184 1.03 -14.95 -10.34
N LYS A 185 0.06 -14.70 -11.23
CA LYS A 185 -0.51 -13.37 -11.42
C LYS A 185 -1.28 -12.89 -10.20
N ILE A 186 -2.06 -13.76 -9.57
CA ILE A 186 -2.74 -13.48 -8.30
C ILE A 186 -1.66 -13.12 -7.26
N GLU A 187 -0.72 -14.02 -6.96
CA GLU A 187 0.35 -13.85 -5.96
C GLU A 187 1.16 -12.54 -6.14
N ARG A 188 1.47 -12.17 -7.39
CA ARG A 188 2.24 -10.95 -7.69
C ARG A 188 1.42 -9.66 -7.59
N SER A 189 0.09 -9.75 -7.61
CA SER A 189 -0.79 -8.60 -7.46
C SER A 189 -0.73 -8.06 -6.03
N ARG A 190 -0.60 -6.74 -5.87
CA ARG A 190 -0.37 -6.06 -4.58
C ARG A 190 -1.56 -5.24 -4.09
N ASN A 191 -2.54 -5.00 -4.95
CA ASN A 191 -3.73 -4.21 -4.67
C ASN A 191 -4.94 -4.77 -5.43
N VAL A 192 -6.12 -4.22 -5.13
CA VAL A 192 -7.39 -4.65 -5.71
C VAL A 192 -7.41 -4.40 -7.21
N GLU A 193 -6.87 -3.27 -7.68
CA GLU A 193 -6.89 -2.92 -9.10
C GLU A 193 -6.11 -3.93 -9.95
N GLN A 194 -4.99 -4.44 -9.43
CA GLN A 194 -4.24 -5.51 -10.09
C GLN A 194 -5.00 -6.82 -10.08
N LEU A 195 -5.65 -7.19 -8.97
CA LEU A 195 -6.48 -8.39 -8.90
C LEU A 195 -7.68 -8.32 -9.87
N VAL A 196 -8.30 -7.15 -10.00
CA VAL A 196 -9.35 -6.88 -11.01
C VAL A 196 -8.78 -7.02 -12.42
N ALA A 197 -7.56 -6.54 -12.69
CA ALA A 197 -6.90 -6.74 -13.97
C ALA A 197 -6.60 -8.23 -14.25
N VAL A 198 -6.20 -9.00 -13.24
CA VAL A 198 -6.03 -10.46 -13.33
C VAL A 198 -7.37 -11.13 -13.65
N TRP A 199 -8.46 -10.71 -13.00
CA TRP A 199 -9.80 -11.20 -13.33
C TRP A 199 -10.20 -10.89 -14.78
N HIS A 200 -9.99 -9.66 -15.23
CA HIS A 200 -10.29 -9.26 -16.62
C HIS A 200 -9.50 -10.05 -17.66
N TRP A 201 -8.25 -10.38 -17.35
CA TRP A 201 -7.45 -11.28 -18.16
C TRP A 201 -8.01 -12.71 -18.12
N ALA A 202 -8.21 -13.28 -16.93
CA ALA A 202 -8.61 -14.67 -16.74
C ALA A 202 -9.97 -14.99 -17.37
N ARG A 203 -10.98 -14.13 -17.18
CA ARG A 203 -12.35 -14.34 -17.68
C ARG A 203 -12.47 -14.43 -19.21
N SER A 204 -11.42 -14.05 -19.94
CA SER A 204 -11.36 -14.14 -21.39
C SER A 204 -11.08 -15.56 -21.90
N PHE A 205 -10.76 -16.50 -21.00
CA PHE A 205 -10.42 -17.88 -21.33
C PHE A 205 -11.52 -18.87 -20.90
N PRO A 206 -11.75 -19.95 -21.67
CA PRO A 206 -12.66 -21.02 -21.27
C PRO A 206 -12.03 -21.91 -20.18
N ASN A 207 -12.88 -22.62 -19.41
CA ASN A 207 -12.48 -23.61 -18.39
C ASN A 207 -11.62 -23.01 -17.25
N LEU A 208 -12.22 -22.15 -16.44
CA LEU A 208 -11.52 -21.50 -15.33
C LEU A 208 -11.33 -22.46 -14.15
N PRO A 209 -10.12 -22.52 -13.55
CA PRO A 209 -9.85 -23.42 -12.43
C PRO A 209 -10.45 -22.87 -11.12
N THR A 210 -11.22 -23.71 -10.42
CA THR A 210 -11.93 -23.31 -9.19
C THR A 210 -11.01 -22.80 -8.08
N GLY A 211 -9.91 -23.51 -7.79
CA GLY A 211 -9.00 -23.17 -6.69
C GLY A 211 -8.38 -21.77 -6.79
N PRO A 212 -7.72 -21.42 -7.92
CA PRO A 212 -7.21 -20.07 -8.14
C PRO A 212 -8.29 -18.98 -8.10
N LEU A 213 -9.49 -19.26 -8.62
CA LEU A 213 -10.59 -18.29 -8.56
C LEU A 213 -11.11 -18.08 -7.14
N LEU A 214 -11.16 -19.13 -6.32
CA LEU A 214 -11.48 -19.02 -4.90
C LEU A 214 -10.46 -18.10 -4.20
N SER A 215 -9.15 -18.34 -4.39
CA SER A 215 -8.09 -17.48 -3.85
C SER A 215 -8.14 -16.03 -4.37
N LEU A 216 -8.45 -15.84 -5.65
CA LEU A 216 -8.65 -14.50 -6.22
C LEU A 216 -9.83 -13.78 -5.57
N SER A 217 -10.95 -14.47 -5.38
CA SER A 217 -12.15 -13.91 -4.76
C SER A 217 -11.91 -13.50 -3.30
N GLU A 218 -11.20 -14.32 -2.52
CA GLU A 218 -10.84 -14.03 -1.13
C GLU A 218 -9.97 -12.79 -1.01
N ARG A 219 -9.01 -12.64 -1.93
CA ARG A 219 -8.11 -11.48 -1.94
C ARG A 219 -8.80 -10.20 -2.41
N LEU A 220 -9.72 -10.30 -3.36
CA LEU A 220 -10.59 -9.18 -3.75
C LEU A 220 -11.49 -8.74 -2.59
N ALA A 221 -12.13 -9.70 -1.91
CA ALA A 221 -12.97 -9.44 -0.75
C ALA A 221 -12.19 -8.84 0.44
N SER A 222 -10.96 -9.32 0.67
CA SER A 222 -10.05 -8.74 1.68
C SER A 222 -9.68 -7.28 1.39
N GLY A 223 -9.67 -6.90 0.11
CA GLY A 223 -9.49 -5.53 -0.33
C GLY A 223 -10.79 -4.70 -0.38
N GLY A 224 -11.93 -5.28 0.01
CA GLY A 224 -13.24 -4.62 0.07
C GLY A 224 -14.07 -4.69 -1.21
N ASP A 225 -13.57 -5.30 -2.29
CA ASP A 225 -14.30 -5.44 -3.56
C ASP A 225 -15.10 -6.75 -3.59
N PHE A 226 -16.21 -6.75 -2.83
CA PHE A 226 -17.11 -7.89 -2.74
C PHE A 226 -17.86 -8.15 -4.05
N GLN A 227 -18.16 -7.09 -4.82
CA GLN A 227 -18.87 -7.21 -6.10
C GLN A 227 -18.05 -8.01 -7.12
N THR A 228 -16.76 -7.67 -7.30
CA THR A 228 -15.90 -8.43 -8.20
C THR A 228 -15.63 -9.83 -7.65
N ALA A 229 -15.49 -10.00 -6.32
CA ALA A 229 -15.33 -11.31 -5.71
C ALA A 229 -16.51 -12.26 -6.01
N VAL A 230 -17.75 -11.76 -5.93
CA VAL A 230 -18.94 -12.53 -6.35
C VAL A 230 -18.90 -12.86 -7.83
N ALA A 231 -18.54 -11.89 -8.70
CA ALA A 231 -18.45 -12.14 -10.14
C ALA A 231 -17.40 -13.21 -10.50
N VAL A 232 -16.31 -13.30 -9.73
CA VAL A 232 -15.29 -14.35 -9.85
C VAL A 232 -15.88 -15.72 -9.48
N LEU A 233 -16.61 -15.82 -8.37
CA LEU A 233 -17.23 -17.07 -7.91
C LEU A 233 -18.42 -17.50 -8.78
N ASP A 234 -19.17 -16.57 -9.35
CA ASP A 234 -20.25 -16.85 -10.31
C ASP A 234 -19.73 -17.58 -11.55
N ALA A 235 -18.48 -17.31 -11.96
CA ALA A 235 -17.87 -18.00 -13.10
C ALA A 235 -17.58 -19.49 -12.84
N VAL A 236 -17.68 -19.92 -11.57
CA VAL A 236 -17.56 -21.31 -11.13
C VAL A 236 -18.75 -21.74 -10.26
N ALA A 237 -19.94 -21.16 -10.51
CA ALA A 237 -21.15 -21.45 -9.76
C ALA A 237 -21.59 -22.93 -9.84
N ASP A 238 -21.21 -23.67 -10.89
CA ASP A 238 -21.49 -25.10 -11.02
C ASP A 238 -20.54 -25.99 -10.20
N SER A 239 -19.59 -25.40 -9.46
CA SER A 239 -18.66 -26.14 -8.61
C SER A 239 -19.39 -26.94 -7.53
N THR A 240 -18.92 -28.18 -7.27
CA THR A 240 -19.37 -29.00 -6.14
C THR A 240 -18.62 -28.70 -4.85
N ASP A 241 -17.66 -27.76 -4.89
CA ASP A 241 -16.94 -27.31 -3.71
C ASP A 241 -17.86 -26.41 -2.86
N TYR A 242 -18.22 -26.88 -1.67
CA TYR A 242 -19.11 -26.15 -0.77
C TYR A 242 -18.54 -24.78 -0.36
N GLU A 243 -17.21 -24.62 -0.36
CA GLU A 243 -16.54 -23.37 0.02
C GLU A 243 -16.81 -22.24 -0.97
N VAL A 244 -16.92 -22.55 -2.27
CA VAL A 244 -17.31 -21.58 -3.31
C VAL A 244 -18.68 -20.98 -2.97
N HIS A 245 -19.65 -21.83 -2.63
CA HIS A 245 -21.02 -21.42 -2.30
C HIS A 245 -21.08 -20.67 -0.97
N ARG A 246 -20.30 -21.11 0.02
CA ARG A 246 -20.21 -20.45 1.33
C ARG A 246 -19.62 -19.04 1.23
N GLN A 247 -18.49 -18.88 0.54
CA GLN A 247 -17.86 -17.57 0.32
C GLN A 247 -18.74 -16.66 -0.52
N ARG A 248 -19.36 -17.20 -1.58
CA ARG A 248 -20.34 -16.47 -2.39
C ARG A 248 -21.50 -15.94 -1.55
N GLY A 249 -22.07 -16.78 -0.69
CA GLY A 249 -23.12 -16.37 0.25
C GLY A 249 -22.64 -15.29 1.23
N PHE A 250 -21.43 -15.42 1.76
CA PHE A 250 -20.84 -14.43 2.66
C PHE A 250 -20.64 -13.07 1.97
N TYR A 251 -20.11 -13.04 0.74
CA TYR A 251 -19.91 -11.80 -0.02
C TYR A 251 -21.23 -11.17 -0.45
N LEU A 252 -22.23 -11.95 -0.90
CA LEU A 252 -23.58 -11.45 -1.20
C LEU A 252 -24.23 -10.81 0.04
N ARG A 253 -24.07 -11.42 1.21
CA ARG A 253 -24.53 -10.85 2.48
C ARG A 253 -23.85 -9.52 2.81
N LYS A 254 -22.56 -9.35 2.47
CA LYS A 254 -21.82 -8.09 2.64
C LYS A 254 -22.27 -7.00 1.67
N ILE A 255 -22.67 -7.37 0.46
CA ILE A 255 -23.24 -6.45 -0.55
C ILE A 255 -24.67 -6.01 -0.14
N GLY A 256 -25.39 -6.84 0.62
CA GLY A 256 -26.77 -6.59 1.06
C GLY A 256 -27.81 -7.43 0.31
N GLU A 257 -27.37 -8.31 -0.58
CA GLU A 257 -28.20 -9.25 -1.35
C GLU A 257 -28.50 -10.50 -0.48
N LEU A 258 -29.41 -10.35 0.48
CA LEU A 258 -29.64 -11.34 1.53
C LEU A 258 -30.32 -12.62 1.03
N GLU A 259 -31.31 -12.53 0.15
CA GLU A 259 -32.00 -13.69 -0.42
C GLU A 259 -31.07 -14.52 -1.33
N PRO A 260 -30.29 -13.92 -2.26
CA PRO A 260 -29.25 -14.63 -2.98
C PRO A 260 -28.19 -15.26 -2.05
N ALA A 261 -27.84 -14.59 -0.95
CA ALA A 261 -26.93 -15.15 0.04
C ALA A 261 -27.49 -16.41 0.69
N LEU A 262 -28.78 -16.43 1.08
CA LEU A 262 -29.44 -17.60 1.64
C LEU A 262 -29.46 -18.78 0.66
N ALA A 263 -29.78 -18.54 -0.62
CA ALA A 263 -29.73 -19.59 -1.63
C ALA A 263 -28.32 -20.19 -1.82
N ALA A 264 -27.28 -19.34 -1.75
CA ALA A 264 -25.89 -19.80 -1.79
C ALA A 264 -25.52 -20.62 -0.55
N PHE A 265 -25.94 -20.20 0.65
CA PHE A 265 -25.71 -20.98 1.87
C PHE A 265 -26.48 -22.30 1.89
N GLU A 266 -27.71 -22.33 1.39
CA GLU A 266 -28.48 -23.58 1.22
C GLU A 266 -27.78 -24.55 0.28
N THR A 267 -27.19 -24.03 -0.80
CA THR A 267 -26.37 -24.82 -1.73
C THR A 267 -25.12 -25.36 -1.03
N ALA A 268 -24.42 -24.52 -0.25
CA ALA A 268 -23.28 -24.93 0.55
C ALA A 268 -23.64 -26.04 1.56
N LEU A 269 -24.75 -25.90 2.29
CA LEU A 269 -25.25 -26.93 3.21
C LEU A 269 -25.76 -28.19 2.49
N GLY A 270 -26.21 -28.07 1.24
CA GLY A 270 -26.51 -29.20 0.37
C GLY A 270 -25.31 -30.12 0.17
N PHE A 271 -24.11 -29.54 0.06
CA PHE A 271 -22.84 -30.27 -0.04
C PHE A 271 -22.24 -30.61 1.34
N ASN A 272 -22.34 -29.73 2.33
CA ASN A 272 -21.85 -29.93 3.70
C ASN A 272 -22.93 -29.60 4.75
N ARG A 273 -23.76 -30.59 5.09
CA ARG A 273 -24.94 -30.42 5.97
C ARG A 273 -24.64 -30.07 7.43
N ARG A 274 -23.39 -30.20 7.90
CA ARG A 274 -23.03 -30.05 9.32
C ARG A 274 -22.02 -28.93 9.54
N ASP A 275 -22.16 -27.83 8.79
CA ASP A 275 -21.33 -26.66 8.97
C ASP A 275 -21.99 -25.62 9.89
N PRO A 276 -21.56 -25.52 11.18
CA PRO A 276 -22.09 -24.54 12.11
C PRO A 276 -21.79 -23.08 11.69
N GLU A 277 -20.74 -22.84 10.90
CA GLU A 277 -20.37 -21.49 10.46
C GLU A 277 -21.38 -20.99 9.40
N THR A 278 -21.67 -21.82 8.39
CA THR A 278 -22.72 -21.50 7.39
C THR A 278 -24.08 -21.32 8.05
N LEU A 279 -24.47 -22.17 9.01
CA LEU A 279 -25.72 -22.02 9.78
C LEU A 279 -25.77 -20.69 10.53
N GLY A 280 -24.67 -20.29 11.19
CA GLY A 280 -24.56 -18.98 11.84
C GLY A 280 -24.65 -17.82 10.84
N MET A 281 -24.05 -17.96 9.65
CA MET A 281 -24.13 -16.95 8.60
C MET A 281 -25.55 -16.78 8.05
N MET A 282 -26.28 -17.90 7.88
CA MET A 282 -27.70 -17.92 7.51
C MET A 282 -28.57 -17.28 8.60
N GLY A 283 -28.37 -17.63 9.87
CA GLY A 283 -29.06 -16.99 10.99
C GLY A 283 -28.86 -15.46 10.98
N GLY A 284 -27.63 -15.01 10.70
CA GLY A 284 -27.34 -13.57 10.58
C GLY A 284 -28.01 -12.88 9.39
N ALA A 285 -28.17 -13.58 8.26
CA ALA A 285 -28.90 -13.06 7.10
C ALA A 285 -30.42 -13.02 7.35
N LEU A 286 -30.99 -14.08 7.92
CA LEU A 286 -32.41 -14.16 8.32
C LEU A 286 -32.76 -13.10 9.37
N LYS A 287 -31.87 -12.84 10.32
CA LYS A 287 -31.99 -11.76 11.30
C LYS A 287 -32.15 -10.39 10.63
N ARG A 288 -31.33 -10.10 9.60
CA ARG A 288 -31.40 -8.83 8.84
C ARG A 288 -32.65 -8.72 7.98
N LEU A 289 -33.25 -9.85 7.59
CA LEU A 289 -34.54 -9.91 6.89
C LEU A 289 -35.75 -9.83 7.83
N GLY A 290 -35.55 -9.77 9.16
CA GLY A 290 -36.63 -9.79 10.15
C GLY A 290 -37.30 -11.17 10.33
N ARG A 291 -36.73 -12.24 9.79
CA ARG A 291 -37.23 -13.62 9.91
C ARG A 291 -36.69 -14.28 11.18
N TYR A 292 -37.08 -13.74 12.35
CA TYR A 292 -36.43 -14.05 13.64
C TYR A 292 -36.61 -15.50 14.09
N THR A 293 -37.79 -16.11 13.88
CA THR A 293 -38.02 -17.52 14.24
C THR A 293 -37.12 -18.46 13.44
N GLU A 294 -37.00 -18.23 12.13
CA GLU A 294 -36.10 -19.02 11.28
C GLU A 294 -34.62 -18.76 11.60
N ALA A 295 -34.28 -17.53 11.99
CA ALA A 295 -32.92 -17.21 12.46
C ALA A 295 -32.60 -17.98 13.75
N LEU A 296 -33.54 -18.06 14.70
CA LEU A 296 -33.42 -18.83 15.93
C LEU A 296 -33.19 -20.31 15.62
N ASP A 297 -34.01 -20.92 14.75
CA ASP A 297 -33.85 -22.31 14.34
C ASP A 297 -32.43 -22.60 13.82
N LYS A 298 -31.86 -21.69 13.01
CA LYS A 298 -30.50 -21.83 12.50
C LYS A 298 -29.42 -21.64 13.55
N TYR A 299 -29.59 -20.71 14.49
CA TYR A 299 -28.67 -20.57 15.62
C TYR A 299 -28.74 -21.76 16.58
N GLU A 300 -29.92 -22.37 16.79
CA GLU A 300 -30.09 -23.58 17.59
C GLU A 300 -29.44 -24.80 16.95
N GLU A 301 -29.66 -25.00 15.65
CA GLU A 301 -29.00 -26.05 14.86
C GLU A 301 -27.48 -25.90 14.91
N GLY A 302 -26.98 -24.69 14.69
CA GLY A 302 -25.55 -24.36 14.77
C GLY A 302 -24.97 -24.57 16.19
N ALA A 303 -25.64 -24.09 17.24
CA ALA A 303 -25.21 -24.24 18.62
C ALA A 303 -25.21 -25.70 19.08
N THR A 304 -26.11 -26.54 18.54
CA THR A 304 -26.11 -27.99 18.79
C THR A 304 -24.90 -28.66 18.15
N LEU A 305 -24.51 -28.24 16.96
CA LEU A 305 -23.33 -28.75 16.25
C LEU A 305 -22.01 -28.24 16.86
N SER A 306 -22.00 -27.01 17.39
CA SER A 306 -20.85 -26.40 18.05
C SER A 306 -21.21 -25.77 19.40
N PRO A 307 -21.36 -26.58 20.47
CA PRO A 307 -21.78 -26.10 21.79
C PRO A 307 -20.81 -25.13 22.46
N THR A 308 -19.55 -25.12 22.01
CA THR A 308 -18.51 -24.21 22.52
C THR A 308 -18.49 -22.87 21.80
N SER A 309 -19.20 -22.72 20.68
CA SER A 309 -19.25 -21.47 19.91
C SER A 309 -20.01 -20.39 20.68
N LEU A 310 -19.26 -19.39 21.17
CA LEU A 310 -19.83 -18.23 21.85
C LEU A 310 -20.72 -17.39 20.93
N TYR A 311 -20.35 -17.27 19.65
CA TYR A 311 -21.14 -16.55 18.65
C TYR A 311 -22.53 -17.15 18.47
N LEU A 312 -22.62 -18.47 18.32
CA LEU A 312 -23.91 -19.16 18.17
C LEU A 312 -24.73 -19.12 19.46
N ALA A 313 -24.08 -19.27 20.62
CA ALA A 313 -24.76 -19.30 21.91
C ALA A 313 -25.37 -17.95 22.29
N VAL A 314 -24.63 -16.84 22.13
CA VAL A 314 -25.14 -15.48 22.42
C VAL A 314 -26.21 -15.06 21.42
N ALA A 315 -26.04 -15.39 20.13
CA ALA A 315 -27.05 -15.12 19.10
C ALA A 315 -28.35 -15.91 19.34
N ARG A 316 -28.25 -17.19 19.75
CA ARG A 316 -29.40 -18.00 20.17
C ARG A 316 -30.15 -17.35 21.34
N ALA A 317 -29.45 -16.92 22.38
CA ALA A 317 -30.05 -16.30 23.56
C ALA A 317 -30.82 -15.02 23.19
N GLY A 318 -30.20 -14.12 22.42
CA GLY A 318 -30.84 -12.89 21.98
C GLY A 318 -32.01 -13.12 21.02
N MET A 319 -31.88 -14.07 20.08
CA MET A 319 -32.98 -14.40 19.15
C MET A 319 -34.15 -15.10 19.85
N ALA A 320 -33.91 -15.90 20.90
CA ALA A 320 -34.97 -16.53 21.68
C ALA A 320 -35.90 -15.49 22.32
N ILE A 321 -35.35 -14.34 22.76
CA ILE A 321 -36.14 -13.21 23.28
C ILE A 321 -36.88 -12.49 22.14
N ILE A 322 -36.18 -12.19 21.04
CA ILE A 322 -36.75 -11.39 19.94
C ILE A 322 -37.83 -12.15 19.16
N ALA A 323 -37.69 -13.48 19.04
CA ALA A 323 -38.69 -14.32 18.39
C ALA A 323 -39.95 -14.53 19.26
N SER A 324 -39.85 -14.33 20.58
CA SER A 324 -40.92 -14.53 21.55
C SER A 324 -40.96 -13.40 22.59
N PRO A 325 -41.28 -12.15 22.20
CA PRO A 325 -41.19 -10.99 23.09
C PRO A 325 -42.15 -11.05 24.29
N ASP A 326 -43.26 -11.80 24.18
CA ASP A 326 -44.22 -12.01 25.26
C ASP A 326 -43.73 -13.02 26.32
N ASP A 327 -42.70 -13.82 26.02
CA ASP A 327 -42.09 -14.80 26.92
C ASP A 327 -40.55 -14.76 26.79
N PRO A 328 -39.89 -13.75 27.39
CA PRO A 328 -38.44 -13.60 27.28
C PRO A 328 -37.66 -14.62 28.13
N GLU A 329 -38.31 -15.34 29.05
CA GLU A 329 -37.64 -16.16 30.07
C GLU A 329 -36.73 -17.26 29.50
N PRO A 330 -37.09 -17.99 28.43
CA PRO A 330 -36.19 -18.97 27.82
C PRO A 330 -34.87 -18.35 27.35
N GLY A 331 -34.92 -17.15 26.76
CA GLY A 331 -33.71 -16.44 26.33
C GLY A 331 -32.91 -15.86 27.50
N LEU A 332 -33.59 -15.39 28.56
CA LEU A 332 -32.93 -14.94 29.79
C LEU A 332 -32.19 -16.08 30.49
N GLU A 333 -32.76 -17.28 30.52
CA GLU A 333 -32.08 -18.46 31.08
C GLU A 333 -30.80 -18.80 30.31
N LEU A 334 -30.84 -18.71 28.98
CA LEU A 334 -29.64 -18.88 28.15
C LEU A 334 -28.55 -17.83 28.46
N TYR A 335 -28.92 -16.57 28.73
CA TYR A 335 -27.96 -15.56 29.20
C TYR A 335 -27.40 -15.88 30.60
N ARG A 336 -28.21 -16.44 31.52
CA ARG A 336 -27.72 -16.90 32.83
C ARG A 336 -26.73 -18.05 32.68
N GLU A 337 -27.02 -19.02 31.83
CA GLU A 337 -26.09 -20.12 31.51
C GLU A 337 -24.76 -19.59 30.95
N LEU A 338 -24.78 -18.58 30.09
CA LEU A 338 -23.57 -17.94 29.55
C LEU A 338 -22.73 -17.32 30.66
N LEU A 339 -23.33 -16.55 31.59
CA LEU A 339 -22.59 -15.96 32.72
C LEU A 339 -21.99 -17.00 33.67
N VAL A 340 -22.58 -18.19 33.77
CA VAL A 340 -22.03 -19.29 34.58
C VAL A 340 -20.91 -20.03 33.84
N ASN A 341 -21.10 -20.30 32.54
CA ASN A 341 -20.23 -21.20 31.79
C ASN A 341 -19.03 -20.51 31.16
N VAL A 342 -19.14 -19.25 30.71
CA VAL A 342 -18.01 -18.53 30.11
C VAL A 342 -16.84 -18.36 31.10
N PRO A 343 -17.06 -17.98 32.37
CA PRO A 343 -15.98 -17.88 33.36
C PRO A 343 -15.29 -19.20 33.74
N GLN A 344 -15.85 -20.34 33.33
CA GLN A 344 -15.22 -21.66 33.56
C GLN A 344 -14.23 -22.06 32.47
N ARG A 345 -14.17 -21.30 31.35
CA ARG A 345 -13.28 -21.58 30.23
C ARG A 345 -11.86 -21.11 30.53
N ALA A 346 -10.86 -21.86 30.09
CA ALA A 346 -9.47 -21.44 30.23
C ALA A 346 -9.19 -20.16 29.43
N GLY A 347 -8.56 -19.16 30.05
CA GLY A 347 -8.18 -17.90 29.39
C GLY A 347 -9.32 -16.90 29.16
N TRP A 348 -10.52 -17.15 29.71
CA TRP A 348 -11.70 -16.30 29.47
C TRP A 348 -11.50 -14.83 29.88
N GLU A 349 -10.70 -14.57 30.94
CA GLU A 349 -10.48 -13.23 31.48
C GLU A 349 -9.79 -12.30 30.48
N THR A 350 -8.92 -12.85 29.63
CA THR A 350 -8.17 -12.12 28.60
C THR A 350 -8.80 -12.24 27.21
N ASP A 351 -9.85 -13.03 27.06
CA ASP A 351 -10.57 -13.21 25.80
C ASP A 351 -11.59 -12.08 25.63
N SER A 352 -11.33 -11.18 24.68
CA SER A 352 -12.16 -10.00 24.46
C SER A 352 -13.57 -10.35 24.00
N TRP A 353 -13.74 -11.45 23.24
CA TRP A 353 -15.05 -11.92 22.81
C TRP A 353 -15.85 -12.55 23.96
N ALA A 354 -15.19 -13.36 24.79
CA ALA A 354 -15.80 -13.91 26.00
C ALA A 354 -16.28 -12.80 26.95
N ASN A 355 -15.47 -11.74 27.12
CA ASN A 355 -15.84 -10.58 27.92
C ASN A 355 -17.05 -9.83 27.31
N LEU A 356 -17.14 -9.68 25.99
CA LEU A 356 -18.32 -9.08 25.34
C LEU A 356 -19.60 -9.88 25.54
N VAL A 357 -19.52 -11.22 25.47
CA VAL A 357 -20.67 -12.10 25.75
C VAL A 357 -21.15 -11.95 27.20
N CYS A 358 -20.21 -11.89 28.16
CA CYS A 358 -20.56 -11.61 29.55
C CYS A 358 -21.14 -10.20 29.74
N ALA A 359 -20.63 -9.20 29.00
CA ALA A 359 -21.16 -7.84 29.06
C ALA A 359 -22.62 -7.77 28.58
N GLU A 360 -22.92 -8.41 27.44
CA GLU A 360 -24.27 -8.50 26.90
C GLU A 360 -25.21 -9.23 27.89
N ALA A 361 -24.80 -10.39 28.39
CA ALA A 361 -25.59 -11.19 29.32
C ALA A 361 -25.87 -10.45 30.64
N SER A 362 -24.86 -9.78 31.22
CA SER A 362 -25.04 -8.96 32.42
C SER A 362 -25.98 -7.78 32.18
N PHE A 363 -25.90 -7.14 31.00
CA PHE A 363 -26.77 -6.01 30.68
C PHE A 363 -28.23 -6.45 30.56
N VAL A 364 -28.48 -7.54 29.83
CA VAL A 364 -29.80 -8.13 29.61
C VAL A 364 -30.44 -8.60 30.92
N LEU A 365 -29.65 -9.15 31.84
CA LEU A 365 -30.12 -9.59 33.16
C LEU A 365 -30.26 -8.46 34.19
N GLY A 366 -29.99 -7.20 33.79
CA GLY A 366 -30.22 -6.01 34.59
C GLY A 366 -29.06 -5.59 35.51
N ASP A 367 -27.89 -6.24 35.41
CA ASP A 367 -26.64 -5.87 36.10
C ASP A 367 -25.79 -4.95 35.20
N VAL A 368 -26.17 -3.67 35.18
CA VAL A 368 -25.53 -2.64 34.35
C VAL A 368 -24.06 -2.42 34.76
N GLU A 369 -23.74 -2.52 36.04
CA GLU A 369 -22.37 -2.29 36.52
C GLU A 369 -21.42 -3.40 36.05
N ALA A 370 -21.85 -4.67 36.19
CA ALA A 370 -21.10 -5.80 35.65
C ALA A 370 -20.98 -5.71 34.13
N ALA A 371 -22.03 -5.29 33.43
CA ALA A 371 -22.01 -5.12 31.97
C ALA A 371 -20.89 -4.17 31.51
N TYR A 372 -20.82 -2.97 32.08
CA TYR A 372 -19.75 -2.02 31.76
C TYR A 372 -18.37 -2.51 32.18
N ARG A 373 -18.25 -3.24 33.30
CA ARG A 373 -16.97 -3.85 33.71
C ARG A 373 -16.46 -4.84 32.68
N TYR A 374 -17.30 -5.78 32.24
CA TYR A 374 -16.95 -6.75 31.21
C TYR A 374 -16.71 -6.09 29.86
N ALA A 375 -17.53 -5.12 29.46
CA ALA A 375 -17.34 -4.44 28.18
C ALA A 375 -16.00 -3.67 28.14
N ARG A 376 -15.61 -3.05 29.26
CA ARG A 376 -14.29 -2.39 29.37
C ARG A 376 -13.13 -3.37 29.39
N ALA A 377 -13.31 -4.55 30.00
CA ALA A 377 -12.32 -5.62 29.92
C ALA A 377 -12.17 -6.10 28.47
N ALA A 378 -13.27 -6.27 27.73
CA ALA A 378 -13.20 -6.62 26.31
C ALA A 378 -12.43 -5.58 25.49
N VAL A 379 -12.69 -4.28 25.71
CA VAL A 379 -11.97 -3.18 25.05
C VAL A 379 -10.49 -3.17 25.42
N ARG A 380 -10.15 -3.47 26.69
CA ARG A 380 -8.75 -3.58 27.15
C ARG A 380 -7.98 -4.69 26.42
N TYR A 381 -8.66 -5.76 26.01
CA TYR A 381 -8.08 -6.88 25.28
C TYR A 381 -8.36 -6.83 23.77
N ASP A 382 -8.52 -5.62 23.24
CA ASP A 382 -8.62 -5.33 21.80
C ASP A 382 -9.80 -6.06 21.13
N ALA A 383 -11.01 -5.92 21.70
CA ALA A 383 -12.23 -6.40 21.07
C ALA A 383 -12.38 -5.80 19.68
N GLU A 384 -12.48 -6.66 18.66
CA GLU A 384 -12.68 -6.21 17.28
C GLU A 384 -13.90 -5.27 17.18
N ARG A 385 -13.76 -4.18 16.41
CA ARG A 385 -14.85 -3.23 16.14
C ARG A 385 -16.16 -3.90 15.72
N LEU A 386 -16.06 -4.96 14.91
CA LEU A 386 -17.22 -5.73 14.45
C LEU A 386 -17.96 -6.40 15.62
N HIS A 387 -17.24 -6.88 16.64
CA HIS A 387 -17.83 -7.50 17.82
C HIS A 387 -18.52 -6.46 18.71
N LEU A 388 -17.87 -5.32 18.97
CA LEU A 388 -18.46 -4.23 19.76
C LEU A 388 -19.74 -3.67 19.11
N THR A 389 -19.70 -3.42 17.79
CA THR A 389 -20.87 -2.98 17.03
C THR A 389 -21.98 -4.04 17.02
N SER A 390 -21.64 -5.32 16.83
CA SER A 390 -22.62 -6.41 16.86
C SER A 390 -23.31 -6.54 18.23
N THR A 391 -22.58 -6.38 19.34
CA THR A 391 -23.18 -6.39 20.69
C THR A 391 -24.09 -5.18 20.89
N ALA A 392 -23.68 -3.99 20.42
CA ALA A 392 -24.52 -2.79 20.49
C ALA A 392 -25.83 -2.95 19.70
N GLU A 393 -25.74 -3.46 18.45
CA GLU A 393 -26.90 -3.75 17.61
C GLU A 393 -27.84 -4.76 18.29
N GLN A 394 -27.30 -5.81 18.92
CA GLN A 394 -28.09 -6.84 19.59
C GLN A 394 -28.87 -6.29 20.80
N ILE A 395 -28.23 -5.47 21.65
CA ILE A 395 -28.90 -4.79 22.78
C ILE A 395 -29.99 -3.83 22.29
N ALA A 396 -29.73 -3.08 21.22
CA ALA A 396 -30.72 -2.19 20.62
C ALA A 396 -31.94 -2.97 20.09
N MET A 397 -31.71 -4.11 19.41
CA MET A 397 -32.79 -4.97 18.93
C MET A 397 -33.63 -5.54 20.09
N LEU A 398 -33.01 -5.94 21.20
CA LEU A 398 -33.72 -6.44 22.37
C LEU A 398 -34.61 -5.36 23.01
N ALA A 399 -34.11 -4.12 23.13
CA ALA A 399 -34.91 -3.00 23.61
C ALA A 399 -36.10 -2.71 22.67
N GLN A 400 -35.88 -2.74 21.35
CA GLN A 400 -36.94 -2.55 20.35
C GLN A 400 -37.99 -3.66 20.36
N ALA A 401 -37.59 -4.89 20.71
CA ALA A 401 -38.50 -6.01 20.89
C ALA A 401 -39.34 -5.93 22.19
N GLY A 402 -39.16 -4.88 23.01
CA GLY A 402 -39.97 -4.63 24.20
C GLY A 402 -39.38 -5.17 25.51
N LEU A 403 -38.14 -5.66 25.50
CA LEU A 403 -37.47 -6.08 26.74
C LEU A 403 -37.14 -4.87 27.61
N GLU A 404 -37.55 -4.89 28.89
CA GLU A 404 -37.26 -3.82 29.85
C GLU A 404 -35.76 -3.78 30.22
N LEU A 405 -35.01 -2.86 29.62
CA LEU A 405 -33.58 -2.64 29.89
C LEU A 405 -33.35 -1.30 30.59
N LYS A 406 -32.36 -1.26 31.50
CA LYS A 406 -31.97 -0.03 32.20
C LYS A 406 -30.98 0.78 31.35
N ASN A 407 -31.42 1.93 30.85
CA ASN A 407 -30.62 2.83 30.02
C ASN A 407 -29.94 2.14 28.81
N PRO A 408 -30.70 1.44 27.94
CA PRO A 408 -30.14 0.73 26.79
C PRO A 408 -29.43 1.70 25.83
N ASP A 409 -29.98 2.88 25.58
CA ASP A 409 -29.38 3.89 24.70
C ASP A 409 -27.99 4.32 25.16
N GLY A 410 -27.79 4.50 26.48
CA GLY A 410 -26.48 4.86 27.03
C GLY A 410 -25.42 3.77 26.83
N PHE A 411 -25.79 2.50 26.99
CA PHE A 411 -24.86 1.39 26.80
C PHE A 411 -24.59 1.10 25.32
N VAL A 412 -25.63 1.14 24.48
CA VAL A 412 -25.51 1.02 23.02
C VAL A 412 -24.67 2.17 22.46
N HIS A 413 -24.94 3.40 22.88
CA HIS A 413 -24.13 4.55 22.49
C HIS A 413 -22.68 4.37 22.92
N TRP A 414 -22.42 3.98 24.16
CA TRP A 414 -21.06 3.72 24.62
C TRP A 414 -20.37 2.62 23.80
N LEU A 415 -20.98 1.45 23.60
CA LEU A 415 -20.41 0.39 22.78
C LEU A 415 -20.16 0.83 21.34
N THR A 416 -21.12 1.54 20.74
CA THR A 416 -21.00 2.07 19.38
C THR A 416 -19.88 3.10 19.30
N GLU A 417 -19.82 4.01 20.25
CA GLU A 417 -18.79 5.03 20.35
C GLU A 417 -17.43 4.38 20.50
N VAL A 418 -17.27 3.41 21.42
CA VAL A 418 -16.01 2.67 21.57
C VAL A 418 -15.66 1.83 20.35
N ALA A 419 -16.64 1.28 19.63
CA ALA A 419 -16.40 0.60 18.37
C ALA A 419 -15.97 1.55 17.24
N HIS A 420 -16.38 2.81 17.29
CA HIS A 420 -16.12 3.83 16.26
C HIS A 420 -15.05 4.84 16.67
N ARG A 421 -14.58 4.79 17.92
CA ARG A 421 -13.41 5.49 18.43
C ARG A 421 -12.20 4.81 17.81
N GLU A 422 -11.33 5.58 17.18
CA GLU A 422 -10.04 5.09 16.66
C GLU A 422 -9.02 4.86 17.80
N GLU A 423 -9.45 4.88 19.08
CA GLU A 423 -8.62 4.78 20.29
C GLU A 423 -9.34 4.06 21.47
N PRO A 424 -8.62 3.32 22.35
CA PRO A 424 -9.23 2.53 23.42
C PRO A 424 -9.62 3.37 24.65
N VAL A 425 -10.70 2.95 25.32
CA VAL A 425 -11.20 3.57 26.56
C VAL A 425 -10.32 3.21 27.76
N ALA A 426 -9.63 4.21 28.30
CA ALA A 426 -9.19 4.19 29.69
C ALA A 426 -10.41 4.23 30.62
N VAL A 427 -10.54 3.24 31.50
CA VAL A 427 -11.59 3.17 32.52
C VAL A 427 -11.30 4.18 33.62
N GLY A 428 -11.86 5.39 33.52
CA GLY A 428 -12.02 6.29 34.65
C GLY A 428 -13.42 6.13 35.24
N GLY A 429 -13.52 5.69 36.49
CA GLY A 429 -14.75 5.81 37.28
C GLY A 429 -14.98 7.28 37.63
N GLY A 430 -16.18 7.80 37.37
CA GLY A 430 -16.52 9.18 37.70
C GLY A 430 -16.51 9.40 39.21
N GLN A 431 -15.66 10.30 39.69
CA GLN A 431 -15.96 11.72 39.89
C GLN A 431 -14.72 12.30 40.60
N GLU A 432 -13.78 12.86 39.84
CA GLU A 432 -12.70 13.66 40.42
C GLU A 432 -12.65 15.04 39.74
N PRO A 433 -12.27 16.09 40.48
CA PRO A 433 -12.25 17.46 39.98
C PRO A 433 -11.27 17.55 38.81
N TRP A 434 -11.45 18.56 37.95
CA TRP A 434 -10.45 18.98 36.96
C TRP A 434 -9.03 18.66 37.43
N PRO A 435 -8.20 17.93 36.65
CA PRO A 435 -6.81 17.79 37.02
C PRO A 435 -6.27 19.20 37.07
N ASP A 436 -5.87 19.58 38.27
CA ASP A 436 -5.05 20.75 38.51
C ASP A 436 -3.93 20.74 37.46
N ASP A 437 -3.67 21.90 36.85
CA ASP A 437 -2.72 22.15 35.76
C ASP A 437 -1.25 21.92 36.20
N SER A 438 -1.04 21.10 37.25
CA SER A 438 0.16 21.01 38.08
C SER A 438 0.95 19.70 37.93
N THR A 439 0.59 18.81 37.00
CA THR A 439 1.30 17.51 36.79
C THR A 439 2.01 17.32 35.45
N PHE A 440 1.72 18.12 34.41
CA PHE A 440 2.48 18.06 33.15
C PHE A 440 3.81 18.80 33.31
N GLN A 441 4.91 18.05 33.35
CA GLN A 441 6.24 18.65 33.31
C GLN A 441 6.55 19.09 31.88
N ARG A 442 6.80 20.39 31.71
CA ARG A 442 7.18 20.98 30.42
C ARG A 442 8.36 20.23 29.82
N ARG A 443 8.30 20.00 28.51
CA ARG A 443 9.36 19.34 27.76
C ARG A 443 10.10 20.36 26.92
N MET A 444 11.42 20.30 26.92
CA MET A 444 12.26 21.16 26.09
C MET A 444 12.89 20.33 24.96
N ILE A 445 12.78 20.78 23.73
CA ILE A 445 13.39 20.15 22.57
C ILE A 445 14.42 21.12 21.98
N PHE A 446 15.68 20.74 22.03
CA PHE A 446 16.76 21.38 21.30
C PHE A 446 16.83 20.76 19.91
N HIS A 447 16.48 21.52 18.89
CA HIS A 447 16.48 21.07 17.50
C HIS A 447 17.69 21.69 16.79
N ILE A 448 18.61 20.83 16.37
CA ILE A 448 19.78 21.16 15.54
C ILE A 448 19.70 20.39 14.22
N SER A 449 20.34 20.90 13.18
CA SER A 449 20.36 20.25 11.86
C SER A 449 21.59 20.67 11.07
N ASP A 450 21.94 19.90 10.03
CA ASP A 450 22.91 20.29 9.01
C ASP A 450 24.23 20.73 9.70
N ILE A 451 24.86 19.80 10.40
CA ILE A 451 26.11 20.06 11.16
C ILE A 451 27.32 20.00 10.22
N HIS A 452 27.22 19.21 9.14
CA HIS A 452 28.22 19.10 8.06
C HIS A 452 29.64 18.77 8.50
N PHE A 453 29.82 17.83 9.44
CA PHE A 453 31.17 17.31 9.73
C PHE A 453 31.79 16.72 8.47
N GLY A 454 32.89 17.31 7.99
CA GLY A 454 33.54 16.89 6.76
C GLY A 454 34.37 17.99 6.13
N SER A 455 34.91 17.68 4.97
CA SER A 455 35.59 18.64 4.11
C SER A 455 35.50 18.20 2.65
N ILE A 456 35.61 19.15 1.75
CA ILE A 456 35.64 18.93 0.30
C ILE A 456 36.92 19.45 -0.30
N THR A 457 37.34 18.84 -1.40
CA THR A 457 38.44 19.39 -2.22
C THR A 457 37.85 20.08 -3.43
N ARG A 458 37.98 21.41 -3.50
CA ARG A 458 37.63 22.22 -4.68
C ARG A 458 38.90 22.90 -5.18
N ASP A 459 39.19 22.76 -6.48
CA ASP A 459 40.37 23.34 -7.13
C ASP A 459 41.73 23.03 -6.48
N GLY A 460 41.84 21.87 -5.81
CA GLY A 460 43.06 21.43 -5.11
C GLY A 460 43.21 21.95 -3.68
N GLU A 461 42.30 22.81 -3.22
CA GLU A 461 42.23 23.27 -1.83
C GLU A 461 41.20 22.45 -1.05
N VAL A 462 41.53 22.14 0.22
CA VAL A 462 40.61 21.48 1.15
C VAL A 462 39.81 22.56 1.86
N ILE A 463 38.50 22.56 1.64
CA ILE A 463 37.54 23.48 2.26
C ILE A 463 36.78 22.70 3.32
N ASP A 464 36.85 23.15 4.57
CA ASP A 464 36.05 22.57 5.65
C ASP A 464 34.58 22.95 5.49
N THR A 465 33.69 21.96 5.63
CA THR A 465 32.24 22.16 5.51
C THR A 465 31.59 22.43 6.87
N HIS A 466 32.29 22.11 7.95
CA HIS A 466 31.93 22.45 9.33
C HIS A 466 32.65 23.73 9.76
N GLY A 467 31.95 24.64 10.44
CA GLY A 467 32.47 25.98 10.78
C GLY A 467 33.07 26.12 12.18
N PHE A 468 32.86 25.16 13.10
CA PHE A 468 33.15 25.36 14.52
C PHE A 468 34.27 24.44 15.02
N TYR A 469 35.47 25.00 15.13
CA TYR A 469 36.64 24.31 15.66
C TYR A 469 37.22 25.08 16.84
N ASP A 470 37.99 24.38 17.69
CA ASP A 470 38.78 25.05 18.73
C ASP A 470 39.89 25.87 18.06
N GLY A 471 39.89 27.18 18.31
CA GLY A 471 40.89 28.11 17.82
C GLY A 471 40.98 29.35 18.70
N GLU A 472 41.88 30.28 18.34
CA GLU A 472 42.10 31.50 19.14
C GLU A 472 40.84 32.39 19.25
N ASN A 473 39.92 32.31 18.28
CA ASN A 473 38.72 33.16 18.17
C ASN A 473 37.42 32.37 17.95
N SER A 474 37.42 31.05 18.13
CA SER A 474 36.25 30.18 17.93
C SER A 474 36.32 28.99 18.88
N ASN A 475 35.18 28.58 19.45
CA ASN A 475 35.07 27.34 20.20
C ASN A 475 34.52 26.23 19.31
N ARG A 476 34.76 24.97 19.72
CA ARG A 476 33.97 23.84 19.19
C ARG A 476 32.46 24.04 19.43
N LEU A 477 31.66 23.59 18.47
CA LEU A 477 30.19 23.72 18.53
C LEU A 477 29.58 23.10 19.79
N SER A 478 30.16 22.01 20.29
CA SER A 478 29.69 21.34 21.52
C SER A 478 29.78 22.26 22.73
N VAL A 479 30.80 23.11 22.83
CA VAL A 479 30.98 24.07 23.93
C VAL A 479 29.99 25.21 23.81
N GLU A 480 29.86 25.79 22.61
CA GLU A 480 28.87 26.85 22.30
C GLU A 480 27.46 26.40 22.68
N LEU A 481 27.01 25.25 22.16
CA LEU A 481 25.67 24.72 22.41
C LEU A 481 25.48 24.28 23.87
N THR A 482 26.53 23.78 24.54
CA THR A 482 26.44 23.48 25.97
C THR A 482 26.05 24.73 26.76
N ASN A 483 26.76 25.84 26.54
CA ASN A 483 26.52 27.09 27.26
C ASN A 483 25.10 27.62 26.99
N GLU A 484 24.71 27.62 25.73
CA GLU A 484 23.40 28.05 25.25
C GLU A 484 22.25 27.21 25.83
N PHE A 485 22.37 25.88 25.77
CA PHE A 485 21.31 24.97 26.22
C PHE A 485 21.21 24.97 27.74
N GLN A 486 22.33 25.02 28.47
CA GLN A 486 22.30 25.19 29.93
C GLN A 486 21.65 26.53 30.32
N ALA A 487 21.90 27.61 29.58
CA ALA A 487 21.24 28.90 29.82
C ALA A 487 19.73 28.80 29.56
N ALA A 488 19.31 28.12 28.49
CA ALA A 488 17.90 27.90 28.17
C ALA A 488 17.18 27.06 29.23
N LEU A 489 17.80 25.98 29.71
CA LEU A 489 17.29 25.13 30.79
C LEU A 489 17.09 25.93 32.08
N ARG A 490 18.10 26.71 32.48
CA ARG A 490 18.01 27.60 33.66
C ARG A 490 16.92 28.67 33.52
N ARG A 491 16.82 29.30 32.34
CA ARG A 491 15.84 30.36 32.07
C ARG A 491 14.40 29.84 32.11
N SER A 492 14.19 28.57 31.79
CA SER A 492 12.85 27.97 31.68
C SER A 492 12.52 27.02 32.85
N ASP A 493 13.40 26.96 33.86
CA ASP A 493 13.30 26.05 35.02
C ASP A 493 13.05 24.58 34.61
N CYS A 494 13.67 24.16 33.50
CA CYS A 494 13.54 22.82 32.96
C CYS A 494 14.72 21.97 33.40
N MET A 495 14.43 20.84 34.05
CA MET A 495 15.47 19.87 34.42
C MET A 495 15.99 19.13 33.17
N PRO A 496 17.29 18.74 33.13
CA PRO A 496 17.87 18.02 32.00
C PRO A 496 17.14 16.73 31.61
N GLU A 497 16.55 15.99 32.56
CA GLU A 497 15.75 14.79 32.27
C GLU A 497 14.50 15.06 31.41
N ASN A 498 14.05 16.31 31.36
CA ASN A 498 12.88 16.75 30.61
C ASN A 498 13.25 17.38 29.25
N ALA A 499 14.53 17.40 28.92
CA ALA A 499 15.05 17.92 27.66
C ALA A 499 15.32 16.79 26.65
N LEU A 500 15.19 17.09 25.36
CA LEU A 500 15.53 16.20 24.26
C LEU A 500 16.39 16.95 23.24
N LEU A 501 17.36 16.25 22.66
CA LEU A 501 18.17 16.74 21.55
C LEU A 501 17.69 16.07 20.26
N VAL A 502 17.30 16.86 19.26
CA VAL A 502 16.86 16.38 17.95
C VAL A 502 17.87 16.84 16.90
N VAL A 503 18.40 15.89 16.14
CA VAL A 503 19.29 16.11 14.99
C VAL A 503 18.57 15.69 13.72
N SER A 504 18.13 16.66 12.91
CA SER A 504 17.29 16.41 11.73
C SER A 504 18.06 16.12 10.44
N GLY A 505 19.18 15.40 10.51
CA GLY A 505 19.96 14.97 9.34
C GLY A 505 21.09 15.91 8.94
N ASP A 506 21.81 15.51 7.90
CA ASP A 506 23.05 16.12 7.39
C ASP A 506 24.04 16.43 8.50
N SER A 507 24.25 15.41 9.33
CA SER A 507 25.22 15.50 10.41
C SER A 507 26.66 15.43 9.89
N THR A 508 26.83 14.71 8.78
CA THR A 508 28.08 14.58 8.03
C THR A 508 27.96 15.27 6.67
N TYR A 509 29.04 15.31 5.88
CA TYR A 509 29.03 15.93 4.55
C TYR A 509 29.14 14.90 3.41
N THR A 510 29.85 13.79 3.61
CA THR A 510 30.05 12.73 2.60
C THR A 510 29.59 11.35 3.07
N GLY A 511 28.98 11.26 4.25
CA GLY A 511 28.50 10.00 4.83
C GLY A 511 29.64 9.04 5.22
N ARG A 512 30.89 9.53 5.28
CA ARG A 512 32.06 8.68 5.54
C ARG A 512 32.21 8.39 7.03
N ARG A 513 32.75 7.21 7.33
CA ARG A 513 32.99 6.74 8.71
C ARG A 513 33.73 7.76 9.59
N VAL A 514 34.75 8.44 9.07
CA VAL A 514 35.55 9.42 9.83
C VAL A 514 34.75 10.67 10.22
N GLU A 515 33.76 11.04 9.43
CA GLU A 515 32.87 12.17 9.72
C GLU A 515 31.87 11.78 10.81
N PHE A 516 31.35 10.55 10.76
CA PHE A 516 30.53 10.00 11.84
C PHE A 516 31.28 9.79 13.16
N GLU A 517 32.60 9.58 13.13
CA GLU A 517 33.43 9.55 14.34
C GLU A 517 33.47 10.95 14.99
N LYS A 518 33.61 12.03 14.20
CA LYS A 518 33.49 13.41 14.72
C LYS A 518 32.11 13.68 15.31
N LEU A 519 31.04 13.25 14.63
CA LEU A 519 29.67 13.37 15.13
C LEU A 519 29.47 12.64 16.47
N HIS A 520 30.00 11.42 16.58
CA HIS A 520 29.94 10.65 17.83
C HIS A 520 30.60 11.38 18.99
N ASP A 521 31.78 11.94 18.77
CA ASP A 521 32.52 12.66 19.80
C ASP A 521 31.81 13.95 20.21
N PHE A 522 31.30 14.70 19.23
CA PHE A 522 30.48 15.89 19.45
C PHE A 522 29.24 15.58 20.30
N LEU A 523 28.44 14.57 19.95
CA LEU A 523 27.24 14.22 20.71
C LEU A 523 27.58 13.67 22.09
N THR A 524 28.66 12.91 22.23
CA THR A 524 29.10 12.38 23.52
C THR A 524 29.50 13.49 24.48
N GLU A 525 30.27 14.46 24.00
CA GLU A 525 30.66 15.64 24.77
C GLU A 525 29.46 16.51 25.14
N LEU A 526 28.59 16.83 24.17
CA LEU A 526 27.40 17.64 24.40
C LEU A 526 26.45 17.00 25.41
N CYS A 527 26.17 15.69 25.28
CA CYS A 527 25.33 14.96 26.22
C CYS A 527 25.97 14.93 27.62
N GLY A 528 27.27 14.66 27.72
CA GLY A 528 27.99 14.62 28.99
C GLY A 528 27.94 15.97 29.73
N ASN A 529 28.14 17.07 29.01
CA ASN A 529 28.12 18.42 29.60
C ASN A 529 26.72 18.90 29.99
N LEU A 530 25.68 18.42 29.29
CA LEU A 530 24.29 18.74 29.60
C LEU A 530 23.63 17.77 30.59
N GLY A 531 24.29 16.65 30.90
CA GLY A 531 23.70 15.58 31.71
C GLY A 531 22.57 14.82 31.00
N LEU A 532 22.56 14.81 29.66
CA LEU A 532 21.56 14.08 28.88
C LEU A 532 21.96 12.62 28.72
N HIS A 533 21.00 11.73 28.93
CA HIS A 533 21.14 10.32 28.58
C HIS A 533 21.06 10.13 27.06
N ARG A 534 21.72 9.13 26.50
CA ARG A 534 21.71 8.87 25.05
C ARG A 534 20.31 8.59 24.50
N SER A 535 19.39 8.07 25.33
CA SER A 535 17.97 7.88 24.96
C SER A 535 17.20 9.19 24.78
N GLN A 536 17.76 10.33 25.17
CA GLN A 536 17.20 11.67 24.97
C GLN A 536 17.63 12.30 23.64
N VAL A 537 18.41 11.59 22.82
CA VAL A 537 18.90 12.07 21.53
C VAL A 537 18.20 11.36 20.39
N ALA A 538 17.48 12.10 19.55
CA ALA A 538 16.85 11.62 18.33
C ALA A 538 17.65 12.07 17.11
N ILE A 539 18.00 11.14 16.23
CA ILE A 539 18.82 11.40 15.04
C ILE A 539 18.15 10.74 13.84
N VAL A 540 17.94 11.49 12.76
CA VAL A 540 17.47 10.96 11.46
C VAL A 540 18.53 11.19 10.39
N PRO A 541 18.59 10.37 9.32
CA PRO A 541 19.57 10.57 8.26
C PRO A 541 19.14 11.68 7.29
N GLY A 542 20.11 12.48 6.84
CA GLY A 542 19.98 13.35 5.66
C GLY A 542 20.63 12.76 4.41
N ASN A 543 20.66 13.51 3.30
CA ASN A 543 21.26 13.08 2.03
C ASN A 543 22.80 13.11 2.09
N HIS A 544 23.40 13.98 2.90
CA HIS A 544 24.84 13.99 3.15
C HIS A 544 25.30 12.89 4.11
N ASP A 545 24.36 12.24 4.82
CA ASP A 545 24.65 11.08 5.68
C ASP A 545 24.72 9.74 4.91
N ILE A 546 24.57 9.78 3.59
CA ILE A 546 24.69 8.64 2.69
C ILE A 546 26.10 8.57 2.08
N ASP A 547 26.74 7.40 2.17
CA ASP A 547 28.03 7.17 1.51
C ASP A 547 27.83 6.82 0.03
N TRP A 548 27.77 7.86 -0.82
CA TRP A 548 27.58 7.73 -2.27
C TRP A 548 28.72 7.00 -3.00
N LEU A 549 29.89 6.85 -2.38
CA LEU A 549 30.96 6.03 -2.97
C LEU A 549 30.67 4.54 -2.75
N GLN A 550 30.19 4.16 -1.57
CA GLN A 550 29.75 2.79 -1.30
C GLN A 550 28.48 2.40 -2.06
N THR A 551 27.61 3.36 -2.40
CA THR A 551 26.40 3.05 -3.19
C THR A 551 26.70 2.64 -4.64
N ARG A 552 27.89 2.95 -5.16
CA ARG A 552 28.29 2.57 -6.53
C ARG A 552 28.50 1.06 -6.67
N SER A 553 28.91 0.39 -5.60
CA SER A 553 29.07 -1.07 -5.59
C SER A 553 27.76 -1.77 -5.27
N ASP A 554 27.04 -1.31 -4.24
CA ASP A 554 25.70 -1.81 -3.90
C ASP A 554 24.88 -0.70 -3.22
N ARG A 555 23.72 -0.37 -3.81
CA ARG A 555 22.79 0.62 -3.27
C ARG A 555 22.24 0.23 -1.88
N ALA A 556 22.27 -1.05 -1.51
CA ALA A 556 21.85 -1.50 -0.19
C ALA A 556 22.76 -0.97 0.94
N ASN A 557 24.03 -0.62 0.65
CA ASN A 557 25.02 -0.21 1.64
C ASN A 557 24.93 1.27 2.04
N ARG A 558 24.01 2.02 1.44
CA ARG A 558 23.98 3.49 1.48
C ARG A 558 23.85 4.09 2.87
N PHE A 559 23.27 3.35 3.82
CA PHE A 559 23.13 3.77 5.22
C PHE A 559 24.05 3.00 6.19
N ASP A 560 24.98 2.18 5.69
CA ASP A 560 25.79 1.29 6.56
C ASP A 560 26.62 2.11 7.56
N ASN A 561 27.23 3.22 7.13
CA ASN A 561 28.01 4.09 8.03
C ASN A 561 27.11 4.81 9.04
N TYR A 562 25.98 5.37 8.61
CA TYR A 562 24.99 6.01 9.48
C TYR A 562 24.47 5.05 10.55
N LEU A 563 24.04 3.85 10.15
CA LEU A 563 23.53 2.84 11.08
C LEU A 563 24.62 2.31 11.99
N SER A 564 25.83 2.09 11.49
CA SER A 564 26.98 1.71 12.32
C SER A 564 27.30 2.77 13.36
N PHE A 565 27.22 4.04 12.99
CA PHE A 565 27.35 5.16 13.92
C PHE A 565 26.25 5.14 14.98
N ALA A 566 24.98 5.07 14.57
CA ALA A 566 23.84 5.04 15.49
C ALA A 566 23.95 3.87 16.47
N HIS A 567 24.31 2.68 15.98
CA HIS A 567 24.54 1.49 16.80
C HIS A 567 25.66 1.68 17.83
N ARG A 568 26.80 2.25 17.43
CA ARG A 568 27.91 2.55 18.37
C ARG A 568 27.52 3.62 19.39
N PHE A 569 26.79 4.65 18.97
CA PHE A 569 26.35 5.72 19.84
C PHE A 569 25.33 5.21 20.87
N TYR A 570 24.28 4.51 20.47
CA TYR A 570 23.25 4.05 21.40
C TYR A 570 23.66 2.78 22.17
N GLY A 571 24.51 1.92 21.59
CA GLY A 571 24.71 0.55 22.06
C GLY A 571 23.59 -0.39 21.60
N GLU A 572 23.80 -1.70 21.66
CA GLU A 572 22.87 -2.70 21.06
C GLU A 572 21.44 -2.60 21.61
N GLU A 573 21.28 -2.60 22.94
CA GLU A 573 19.96 -2.65 23.58
C GLU A 573 19.12 -1.41 23.24
N LEU A 574 19.68 -0.22 23.48
CA LEU A 574 18.99 1.04 23.20
C LEU A 574 18.81 1.26 21.69
N PHE A 575 19.74 0.81 20.85
CA PHE A 575 19.57 0.88 19.40
C PHE A 575 18.35 0.05 18.94
N ARG A 576 18.16 -1.16 19.48
CA ARG A 576 17.00 -2.01 19.14
C ARG A 576 15.69 -1.39 19.63
N GLU A 577 15.70 -0.75 20.78
CA GLU A 577 14.54 -0.02 21.31
C GLU A 577 14.17 1.18 20.42
N LEU A 578 15.17 2.00 20.05
CA LEU A 578 14.97 3.24 19.30
C LEU A 578 14.75 3.01 17.80
N PHE A 579 15.26 1.92 17.22
CA PHE A 579 15.06 1.52 15.82
C PHE A 579 14.35 0.17 15.72
N PRO A 580 13.07 0.07 16.15
CA PRO A 580 12.38 -1.21 16.38
C PRO A 580 12.14 -2.03 15.10
N LEU A 581 12.30 -1.43 13.92
CA LEU A 581 12.08 -2.08 12.62
C LEU A 581 13.37 -2.63 12.01
N ILE A 582 14.53 -2.40 12.63
CA ILE A 582 15.83 -2.86 12.14
C ILE A 582 16.20 -4.19 12.81
N SER A 583 16.19 -5.27 12.02
CA SER A 583 16.64 -6.60 12.45
C SER A 583 18.08 -6.94 12.02
N TRP A 584 18.81 -5.96 11.48
CA TRP A 584 20.17 -6.17 10.99
C TRP A 584 21.13 -6.47 12.14
N ASP A 585 21.88 -7.58 12.02
CA ASP A 585 22.98 -7.93 12.91
C ASP A 585 24.28 -7.57 12.20
N MET A 586 24.95 -6.52 12.71
CA MET A 586 26.18 -5.99 12.13
C MET A 586 27.38 -6.93 12.33
N ARG A 587 27.33 -7.88 13.27
CA ARG A 587 28.42 -8.84 13.53
C ARG A 587 28.44 -9.96 12.51
N THR A 588 27.26 -10.49 12.19
CA THR A 588 27.08 -11.56 11.21
C THR A 588 26.77 -11.03 9.81
N ASN A 589 26.58 -9.72 9.71
CA ASN A 589 26.17 -9.02 8.49
C ASN A 589 24.93 -9.67 7.87
N SER A 590 23.87 -9.80 8.68
CA SER A 590 22.62 -10.49 8.30
C SER A 590 21.81 -9.70 7.25
N VAL A 591 20.48 -9.62 7.37
CA VAL A 591 19.64 -8.90 6.40
C VAL A 591 19.75 -7.39 6.65
N ARG A 592 20.30 -6.64 5.68
CA ARG A 592 20.33 -5.16 5.71
C ARG A 592 18.93 -4.59 5.78
N PRO A 593 18.71 -3.53 6.58
CA PRO A 593 17.40 -2.89 6.64
C PRO A 593 17.14 -2.19 5.31
N ARG A 594 15.89 -2.21 4.86
CA ARG A 594 15.52 -1.36 3.73
C ARG A 594 15.47 0.09 4.22
N PRO A 595 15.62 1.06 3.32
CA PRO A 595 15.56 2.48 3.68
C PRO A 595 14.33 2.89 4.50
N ASN A 596 13.17 2.34 4.14
CA ASN A 596 11.91 2.59 4.82
C ASN A 596 11.72 1.79 6.12
N ASP A 597 12.65 0.90 6.48
CA ASP A 597 12.74 0.27 7.81
C ASP A 597 13.56 1.15 8.78
N ILE A 598 14.25 2.19 8.30
CA ILE A 598 15.01 3.13 9.14
C ILE A 598 14.02 4.16 9.71
N VAL A 599 13.38 3.78 10.82
CA VAL A 599 12.46 4.63 11.58
C VAL A 599 12.94 4.68 13.02
N TYR A 600 13.19 5.89 13.51
CA TYR A 600 13.47 6.13 14.92
C TYR A 600 12.15 6.30 15.66
N ARG A 601 12.01 5.71 16.85
CA ARG A 601 10.84 5.91 17.72
C ARG A 601 11.25 5.91 19.18
N ARG A 602 10.90 6.97 19.90
CA ARG A 602 11.08 7.11 21.35
C ARG A 602 9.82 7.69 21.97
N THR A 603 9.39 7.14 23.10
CA THR A 603 8.28 7.65 23.91
C THR A 603 8.64 7.60 25.39
N ASP A 604 8.20 8.57 26.17
CA ASP A 604 8.19 8.50 27.65
C ASP A 604 6.77 8.44 28.23
N GLY A 605 5.77 8.18 27.39
CA GLY A 605 4.36 8.18 27.79
C GLY A 605 3.73 9.58 27.88
N THR A 606 4.47 10.65 27.57
CA THR A 606 3.94 12.01 27.46
C THR A 606 4.34 12.71 26.15
N LEU A 607 5.54 12.42 25.64
CA LEU A 607 6.09 12.95 24.41
C LEU A 607 6.68 11.80 23.58
N THR A 608 6.21 11.68 22.34
CA THR A 608 6.67 10.70 21.37
C THR A 608 7.39 11.40 20.22
N ILE A 609 8.63 11.02 19.97
CA ILE A 609 9.41 11.44 18.79
C ILE A 609 9.48 10.27 17.81
N VAL A 610 9.07 10.53 16.57
CA VAL A 610 9.22 9.59 15.45
C VAL A 610 10.10 10.22 14.38
N GLY A 611 11.25 9.59 14.12
CA GLY A 611 12.15 9.98 13.06
C GLY A 611 11.88 9.20 11.77
N LEU A 612 11.68 9.91 10.68
CA LEU A 612 11.38 9.39 9.36
C LEU A 612 12.59 9.55 8.44
N ASN A 613 12.95 8.49 7.74
CA ASN A 613 13.95 8.55 6.68
C ASN A 613 13.31 9.16 5.42
N SER A 614 13.60 10.44 5.17
CA SER A 614 13.21 11.13 3.93
C SER A 614 14.07 10.79 2.72
N CYS A 615 15.17 10.05 2.89
CA CYS A 615 16.13 9.75 1.83
C CYS A 615 15.86 8.38 1.17
N ILE A 616 14.59 7.97 1.06
CA ILE A 616 14.22 6.64 0.54
C ILE A 616 14.56 6.49 -0.95
N PHE A 617 14.35 7.52 -1.76
CA PHE A 617 14.68 7.48 -3.19
C PHE A 617 15.77 8.46 -3.59
N GLU A 618 16.38 9.11 -2.61
CA GLU A 618 17.52 9.98 -2.81
C GLU A 618 18.62 9.24 -3.60
N ASP A 619 19.15 9.91 -4.61
CA ASP A 619 20.30 9.49 -5.39
C ASP A 619 21.25 10.68 -5.62
N ASP A 620 22.42 10.43 -6.20
CA ASP A 620 23.46 11.43 -6.43
C ASP A 620 23.11 12.46 -7.54
N GLN A 621 21.92 12.35 -8.14
CA GLN A 621 21.47 13.18 -9.26
C GLN A 621 20.18 13.95 -8.96
N ASN A 622 19.38 13.49 -8.01
CA ASN A 622 18.08 14.04 -7.66
C ASN A 622 18.00 14.22 -6.14
N HIS A 623 18.17 15.47 -5.70
CA HIS A 623 18.11 15.84 -4.30
C HIS A 623 16.69 16.17 -3.87
N TYR A 624 15.88 15.17 -3.52
CA TYR A 624 14.50 15.38 -3.07
C TYR A 624 14.06 14.39 -2.00
N GLY A 625 13.24 14.88 -1.07
CA GLY A 625 12.65 14.05 -0.03
C GLY A 625 11.57 13.10 -0.54
N TYR A 626 11.54 11.90 0.03
CA TYR A 626 10.42 10.97 -0.12
C TYR A 626 10.26 10.09 1.12
N ILE A 627 9.05 10.04 1.67
CA ILE A 627 8.75 9.25 2.89
C ILE A 627 8.03 7.94 2.52
N GLY A 628 7.03 8.02 1.66
CA GLY A 628 6.26 6.91 1.13
C GLY A 628 5.26 6.28 2.11
N LYS A 629 4.11 5.88 1.56
CA LYS A 629 3.05 5.13 2.28
C LYS A 629 3.59 3.98 3.12
N ARG A 630 4.56 3.22 2.60
CA ARG A 630 5.09 2.03 3.29
C ARG A 630 5.83 2.35 4.59
N GLN A 631 6.49 3.50 4.68
CA GLN A 631 7.13 3.94 5.92
C GLN A 631 6.05 4.43 6.90
N LEU A 632 5.10 5.25 6.41
CA LEU A 632 3.98 5.75 7.21
C LEU A 632 3.09 4.64 7.78
N ASP A 633 2.82 3.58 7.01
CA ASP A 633 2.05 2.42 7.48
C ASP A 633 2.79 1.66 8.60
N LYS A 634 4.14 1.67 8.61
CA LYS A 634 4.91 1.09 9.72
C LYS A 634 4.89 1.99 10.93
N VAL A 635 4.98 3.31 10.74
CA VAL A 635 4.84 4.29 11.81
C VAL A 635 3.47 4.16 12.45
N ALA A 636 2.40 4.05 11.67
CA ALA A 636 1.05 3.79 12.18
C ALA A 636 1.03 2.56 13.10
N ARG A 637 1.59 1.42 12.65
CA ARG A 637 1.73 0.21 13.47
C ARG A 637 2.54 0.40 14.75
N LEU A 638 3.61 1.18 14.71
CA LEU A 638 4.41 1.47 15.91
C LEU A 638 3.65 2.33 16.93
N LEU A 639 2.64 3.09 16.47
CA LEU A 639 1.84 3.99 17.28
C LEU A 639 0.46 3.44 17.65
N GLU A 640 0.05 2.27 17.12
CA GLU A 640 -1.28 1.67 17.31
C GLU A 640 -1.69 1.54 18.79
N ASN A 641 -0.71 1.28 19.67
CA ASN A 641 -0.93 1.12 21.11
C ASN A 641 -0.53 2.36 21.94
N GLU A 642 -0.13 3.46 21.30
CA GLU A 642 0.27 4.67 22.02
C GLU A 642 -0.92 5.55 22.39
N PRO A 643 -0.98 6.08 23.63
CA PRO A 643 -1.98 7.06 24.01
C PRO A 643 -1.96 8.27 23.08
N SER A 644 -3.14 8.81 22.79
CA SER A 644 -3.32 10.01 21.98
C SER A 644 -3.10 11.31 22.73
N SER A 645 -3.05 11.23 24.06
CA SER A 645 -2.62 12.31 24.94
C SER A 645 -1.14 12.65 24.79
N ASN A 646 -0.34 11.78 24.12
CA ASN A 646 1.06 12.06 23.89
C ASN A 646 1.21 13.18 22.86
N VAL A 647 2.05 14.16 23.16
CA VAL A 647 2.52 15.09 22.13
C VAL A 647 3.37 14.30 21.15
N ARG A 648 2.97 14.24 19.89
CA ARG A 648 3.68 13.51 18.83
C ARG A 648 4.46 14.49 17.95
N VAL A 649 5.76 14.25 17.81
CA VAL A 649 6.71 15.04 17.03
C VAL A 649 7.30 14.17 15.93
N ALA A 650 7.09 14.56 14.68
CA ALA A 650 7.75 13.93 13.54
C ALA A 650 9.08 14.64 13.29
N VAL A 651 10.12 13.90 12.93
CA VAL A 651 11.43 14.45 12.54
C VAL A 651 11.81 13.86 11.19
N MET A 652 12.20 14.69 10.24
CA MET A 652 12.76 14.22 8.96
C MET A 652 13.83 15.21 8.49
N HIS A 653 14.56 14.90 7.41
CA HIS A 653 15.57 15.82 6.91
C HIS A 653 15.01 16.83 5.90
N HIS A 654 14.45 16.34 4.78
CA HIS A 654 13.93 17.20 3.72
C HIS A 654 12.69 18.01 4.17
N HIS A 655 12.54 19.21 3.61
CA HIS A 655 11.44 20.13 3.93
C HIS A 655 10.13 19.76 3.22
N LEU A 656 9.00 19.93 3.90
CA LEU A 656 7.67 19.70 3.30
C LEU A 656 7.25 20.80 2.32
N HIS A 657 7.63 22.03 2.63
CA HIS A 657 7.12 23.22 1.95
C HIS A 657 8.23 23.96 1.21
N PRO A 658 7.95 24.46 -0.01
CA PRO A 658 8.93 25.24 -0.74
C PRO A 658 9.32 26.51 0.02
N PHE A 659 10.61 26.82 -0.03
CA PHE A 659 11.15 28.10 0.41
C PHE A 659 10.95 29.15 -0.70
N PRO A 660 10.56 30.38 -0.35
CA PRO A 660 10.46 31.46 -1.32
C PRO A 660 11.87 31.92 -1.70
N GLU A 661 12.45 31.30 -2.72
CA GLU A 661 13.80 31.62 -3.20
C GLU A 661 13.76 32.53 -4.44
N PRO A 662 14.74 33.44 -4.60
CA PRO A 662 14.94 34.14 -5.85
C PRO A 662 15.25 33.12 -6.96
N LEU A 663 14.58 33.25 -8.10
CA LEU A 663 14.95 32.47 -9.29
C LEU A 663 16.32 32.96 -9.79
N GLU A 664 17.38 32.26 -9.44
CA GLU A 664 18.72 32.58 -9.93
C GLU A 664 18.97 31.90 -11.27
N PRO A 665 19.31 32.65 -12.33
CA PRO A 665 19.80 32.05 -13.57
C PRO A 665 21.22 31.53 -13.33
N ARG A 666 21.43 30.21 -13.38
CA ARG A 666 22.79 29.65 -13.55
C ARG A 666 23.15 29.70 -15.02
N ARG A 667 24.44 29.98 -15.35
CA ARG A 667 25.01 30.11 -16.70
C ARG A 667 24.23 29.33 -17.79
N GLY A 668 23.46 30.07 -18.58
CA GLY A 668 22.52 29.53 -19.57
C GLY A 668 21.09 30.00 -19.26
N ASP A 669 20.22 30.11 -20.25
CA ASP A 669 18.86 30.64 -20.08
C ASP A 669 17.90 29.69 -19.31
N GLU A 670 18.43 28.74 -18.52
CA GLU A 670 17.61 27.79 -17.74
C GLU A 670 17.37 28.30 -16.32
N ILE A 671 16.09 28.54 -16.02
CA ILE A 671 15.60 28.78 -14.67
C ILE A 671 15.48 27.41 -13.99
N VAL A 672 16.33 27.13 -13.00
CA VAL A 672 16.25 25.91 -12.19
C VAL A 672 15.50 26.23 -10.90
N LEU A 673 14.34 25.60 -10.70
CA LEU A 673 13.68 25.58 -9.39
C LEU A 673 14.39 24.55 -8.51
N ASP A 674 14.65 24.89 -7.25
CA ASP A 674 15.00 23.89 -6.26
C ASP A 674 13.80 22.99 -5.97
N VAL A 675 13.93 21.71 -6.34
CA VAL A 675 12.90 20.67 -6.21
C VAL A 675 13.10 19.77 -4.99
N SER A 676 13.92 20.20 -4.02
CA SER A 676 14.31 19.39 -2.85
C SER A 676 13.24 19.15 -1.80
N THR A 677 12.03 19.68 -2.01
CA THR A 677 10.85 19.38 -1.19
C THR A 677 10.54 17.89 -1.17
N VAL A 678 9.90 17.43 -0.09
CA VAL A 678 9.32 16.08 -0.02
C VAL A 678 8.25 15.91 -1.10
N ARG A 679 8.47 15.00 -2.07
CA ARG A 679 7.57 14.86 -3.23
C ARG A 679 6.18 14.35 -2.89
N ASP A 680 6.06 13.59 -1.80
CA ASP A 680 4.77 13.11 -1.28
C ASP A 680 4.28 13.93 -0.07
N ALA A 681 4.71 15.20 0.07
CA ALA A 681 4.41 16.07 1.20
C ALA A 681 2.93 16.09 1.60
N GLY A 682 2.00 16.29 0.66
CA GLY A 682 0.57 16.34 1.00
C GLY A 682 0.03 15.02 1.58
N VAL A 683 0.57 13.87 1.15
CA VAL A 683 0.21 12.56 1.73
C VAL A 683 0.85 12.40 3.11
N VAL A 684 2.09 12.85 3.27
CA VAL A 684 2.80 12.82 4.55
C VAL A 684 2.07 13.66 5.59
N GLU A 685 1.75 14.91 5.26
CA GLU A 685 1.01 15.82 6.13
C GLU A 685 -0.34 15.24 6.53
N GLN A 686 -1.15 14.79 5.56
CA GLN A 686 -2.45 14.19 5.83
C GLN A 686 -2.33 12.97 6.75
N ARG A 687 -1.31 12.13 6.54
CA ARG A 687 -1.11 10.93 7.36
C ARG A 687 -0.61 11.26 8.75
N LEU A 688 0.31 12.21 8.90
CA LEU A 688 0.80 12.64 10.20
C LEU A 688 -0.30 13.35 11.00
N GLU A 689 -1.11 14.19 10.36
CA GLU A 689 -2.30 14.79 10.97
C GLU A 689 -3.25 13.70 11.50
N ARG A 690 -3.58 12.70 10.69
CA ARG A 690 -4.42 11.55 11.10
C ARG A 690 -3.80 10.72 12.22
N LEU A 691 -2.47 10.62 12.27
CA LEU A 691 -1.74 9.95 13.34
C LEU A 691 -1.53 10.85 14.56
N GLY A 692 -2.17 12.03 14.64
CA GLY A 692 -2.16 12.91 15.81
C GLY A 692 -0.86 13.68 16.02
N PHE A 693 0.01 13.78 15.01
CA PHE A 693 1.22 14.59 15.10
C PHE A 693 0.87 16.07 15.19
N SER A 694 1.46 16.74 16.19
CA SER A 694 1.22 18.17 16.43
C SER A 694 2.40 19.03 15.96
N LEU A 695 3.60 18.43 15.89
CA LEU A 695 4.83 19.07 15.44
C LEU A 695 5.56 18.22 14.40
N LEU A 696 6.21 18.90 13.46
CA LEU A 696 7.13 18.32 12.50
C LEU A 696 8.39 19.16 12.44
N LEU A 697 9.53 18.52 12.64
CA LEU A 697 10.86 19.12 12.66
C LEU A 697 11.63 18.69 11.40
N HIS A 698 12.26 19.63 10.71
CA HIS A 698 13.09 19.31 9.54
C HIS A 698 14.35 20.17 9.39
N GLY A 699 15.23 19.74 8.48
CA GLY A 699 16.49 20.39 8.10
C GLY A 699 16.55 20.71 6.59
N HIS A 700 17.69 20.38 5.96
CA HIS A 700 17.99 20.41 4.52
C HIS A 700 18.20 21.80 3.93
N LYS A 701 17.35 22.74 4.34
CA LYS A 701 17.51 24.13 3.96
C LYS A 701 18.29 24.82 5.07
N HIS A 702 19.42 25.43 4.71
CA HIS A 702 20.25 26.32 5.55
C HIS A 702 19.52 27.63 5.97
N LYS A 703 18.18 27.62 5.99
CA LYS A 703 17.29 28.74 6.31
C LYS A 703 16.19 28.22 7.25
N PRO A 704 15.93 28.88 8.38
CA PRO A 704 14.87 28.45 9.28
C PRO A 704 13.49 28.80 8.71
N GLN A 705 12.48 27.99 9.03
CA GLN A 705 11.10 28.20 8.59
C GLN A 705 10.11 27.75 9.67
N LEU A 706 9.09 28.55 9.98
CA LEU A 706 8.01 28.16 10.89
C LEU A 706 6.69 28.39 10.18
N ARG A 707 5.87 27.34 10.08
CA ARG A 707 4.55 27.39 9.44
C ARG A 707 3.56 26.51 10.18
N GLU A 708 2.29 26.89 10.07
CA GLU A 708 1.18 26.01 10.43
C GLU A 708 0.54 25.52 9.14
N THR A 709 0.35 24.20 9.04
CA THR A 709 -0.24 23.56 7.87
C THR A 709 -1.54 22.88 8.25
N LEU A 710 -2.46 22.82 7.29
CA LEU A 710 -3.78 22.22 7.41
C LEU A 710 -4.12 21.53 6.09
N VAL A 711 -4.25 20.20 6.10
CA VAL A 711 -4.61 19.46 4.89
C VAL A 711 -6.09 19.12 4.94
N ARG A 712 -6.92 19.94 4.27
CA ARG A 712 -8.35 19.67 4.13
C ARG A 712 -8.58 18.47 3.21
N ASP A 713 -9.16 17.41 3.74
CA ASP A 713 -9.71 16.32 2.93
C ASP A 713 -11.11 16.72 2.43
N PRO A 714 -11.36 16.81 1.11
CA PRO A 714 -12.69 17.15 0.59
C PRO A 714 -13.77 16.11 0.90
N GLN A 715 -13.41 14.92 1.38
CA GLN A 715 -14.35 13.89 1.84
C GLN A 715 -14.60 13.92 3.36
N MET A 716 -13.99 14.84 4.11
CA MET A 716 -14.26 14.99 5.55
C MET A 716 -15.67 15.54 5.81
N ASP A 717 -16.34 14.95 6.81
CA ASP A 717 -17.54 15.51 7.41
C ASP A 717 -17.24 16.89 8.03
N THR A 718 -18.12 17.87 7.80
CA THR A 718 -17.94 19.27 8.24
C THR A 718 -18.03 19.47 9.76
N THR A 719 -18.20 18.39 10.52
CA THR A 719 -18.46 18.38 11.96
C THR A 719 -17.21 18.26 12.83
N THR A 720 -16.09 17.75 12.30
CA THR A 720 -14.80 17.64 13.02
C THR A 720 -13.86 18.78 12.61
N PRO A 721 -13.43 19.65 13.54
CA PRO A 721 -12.52 20.74 13.20
C PRO A 721 -11.14 20.18 12.82
N PRO A 722 -10.53 20.67 11.72
CA PRO A 722 -9.27 20.15 11.21
C PRO A 722 -8.10 20.53 12.14
N ARG A 723 -7.06 19.69 12.25
CA ARG A 723 -6.01 19.82 13.28
C ARG A 723 -4.75 20.41 12.66
N LEU A 724 -4.44 21.66 13.02
CA LEU A 724 -3.23 22.34 12.56
C LEU A 724 -1.97 21.59 13.03
N MET A 725 -1.03 21.35 12.09
CA MET A 725 0.30 20.83 12.40
C MET A 725 1.34 21.94 12.31
N ILE A 726 2.23 22.02 13.29
CA ILE A 726 3.31 23.02 13.34
C ILE A 726 4.53 22.44 12.67
N VAL A 727 4.99 23.06 11.59
CA VAL A 727 6.19 22.67 10.84
C VAL A 727 7.32 23.65 11.14
N SER A 728 8.39 23.15 11.73
CA SER A 728 9.58 23.92 12.14
C SER A 728 10.84 23.39 11.46
N GLY A 729 11.35 24.16 10.51
CA GLY A 729 12.67 23.99 9.89
C GLY A 729 13.74 24.74 10.67
N CYS A 730 14.82 24.03 11.03
CA CYS A 730 15.89 24.55 11.89
C CYS A 730 16.85 25.52 11.19
N GLY A 731 17.03 25.41 9.87
CA GLY A 731 18.23 25.95 9.23
C GLY A 731 19.40 25.00 9.43
N SER A 732 20.61 25.55 9.53
CA SER A 732 21.82 24.77 9.79
C SER A 732 22.59 25.25 10.99
N THR A 733 23.09 24.34 11.81
CA THR A 733 23.68 24.69 13.11
C THR A 733 25.20 24.80 13.07
N GLY A 734 25.87 24.08 12.16
CA GLY A 734 27.32 23.90 12.20
C GLY A 734 28.08 24.20 10.92
N VAL A 735 27.43 24.76 9.90
CA VAL A 735 27.98 24.85 8.54
C VAL A 735 28.99 25.99 8.44
N SER A 736 30.06 25.79 7.67
CA SER A 736 31.04 26.84 7.40
C SER A 736 30.48 27.91 6.45
N GLU A 737 31.04 29.11 6.49
CA GLU A 737 30.62 30.23 5.63
C GLU A 737 30.63 29.88 4.13
N HIS A 738 31.49 28.96 3.70
CA HIS A 738 31.62 28.56 2.30
C HIS A 738 30.43 27.77 1.74
N GLU A 739 29.66 27.10 2.61
CA GLU A 739 28.51 26.30 2.21
C GLU A 739 27.17 26.96 2.60
N LEU A 740 27.21 28.06 3.38
CA LEU A 740 26.02 28.84 3.71
C LEU A 740 25.55 29.67 2.50
N GLU A 741 24.33 29.42 2.05
CA GLU A 741 23.73 30.15 0.95
C GLU A 741 23.30 31.58 1.37
N HIS A 742 23.42 32.56 0.46
CA HIS A 742 22.86 33.91 0.61
C HIS A 742 23.20 34.61 1.95
N SER A 743 24.39 34.36 2.51
CA SER A 743 24.83 34.91 3.81
C SER A 743 23.89 34.56 4.96
N GLN A 744 23.20 33.42 4.89
CA GLN A 744 22.41 32.93 6.00
C GLN A 744 23.33 32.52 7.15
N PRO A 745 23.15 33.06 8.36
CA PRO A 745 23.90 32.63 9.53
C PRO A 745 23.49 31.22 9.97
N ASN A 746 24.26 30.61 10.87
CA ASN A 746 23.86 29.35 11.48
C ASN A 746 22.68 29.57 12.47
N HIS A 747 21.79 28.58 12.56
CA HIS A 747 20.60 28.57 13.39
C HIS A 747 20.45 27.27 14.18
N TYR A 748 19.79 27.39 15.32
CA TYR A 748 19.11 26.27 15.97
C TYR A 748 17.76 26.72 16.54
N ALA A 749 16.89 25.75 16.84
CA ALA A 749 15.58 26.03 17.44
C ALA A 749 15.45 25.41 18.84
N ILE A 750 14.80 26.15 19.74
CA ILE A 750 14.37 25.66 21.06
C ILE A 750 12.85 25.61 21.04
N LEU A 751 12.28 24.43 21.31
CA LEU A 751 10.84 24.25 21.44
C LEU A 751 10.49 23.88 22.87
N GLU A 752 9.62 24.67 23.51
CA GLU A 752 9.09 24.40 24.84
C GLU A 752 7.65 23.92 24.70
N VAL A 753 7.40 22.64 24.93
CA VAL A 753 6.05 22.06 24.93
C VAL A 753 5.41 22.43 26.27
N LEU A 754 4.42 23.32 26.20
CA LEU A 754 3.78 23.93 27.37
C LEU A 754 2.60 23.09 27.88
N GLN A 755 1.92 22.39 26.97
CA GLN A 755 0.71 21.63 27.27
C GLN A 755 0.74 20.26 26.57
N PRO A 756 0.17 19.20 27.17
CA PRO A 756 0.13 17.86 26.58
C PRO A 756 -0.88 17.77 25.42
N THR A 757 -1.82 18.71 25.34
CA THR A 757 -2.87 18.73 24.31
C THR A 757 -3.00 20.11 23.71
N ARG A 758 -3.11 20.16 22.38
CA ARG A 758 -3.31 21.39 21.63
C ARG A 758 -4.80 21.78 21.67
N ALA A 759 -5.17 22.65 22.60
CA ALA A 759 -6.56 23.07 22.82
C ALA A 759 -6.83 24.51 22.33
N PRO A 760 -8.00 24.79 21.72
CA PRO A 760 -8.33 26.11 21.17
C PRO A 760 -8.08 27.27 22.12
N GLY A 761 -7.20 28.20 21.73
CA GLY A 761 -6.91 29.43 22.48
C GLY A 761 -5.96 29.29 23.66
N VAL A 762 -5.46 28.08 23.94
CA VAL A 762 -4.48 27.77 25.00
C VAL A 762 -3.07 27.75 24.41
N ASP A 763 -2.08 28.30 25.11
CA ASP A 763 -0.68 28.23 24.71
C ASP A 763 -0.21 26.76 24.69
N PHE A 764 0.26 26.29 23.53
CA PHE A 764 0.61 24.89 23.33
C PHE A 764 2.11 24.67 23.26
N VAL A 765 2.81 25.42 22.41
CA VAL A 765 4.27 25.33 22.25
C VAL A 765 4.88 26.70 22.04
N ALA A 766 6.00 26.98 22.70
CA ALA A 766 6.83 28.13 22.38
C ALA A 766 8.01 27.69 21.52
N VAL A 767 8.27 28.41 20.42
CA VAL A 767 9.39 28.16 19.51
C VAL A 767 10.29 29.38 19.52
N GLU A 768 11.58 29.19 19.79
CA GLU A 768 12.60 30.23 19.77
C GLU A 768 13.69 29.87 18.77
N TRP A 769 13.97 30.76 17.83
CA TRP A 769 15.09 30.64 16.92
C TRP A 769 16.28 31.41 17.44
N ARG A 770 17.41 30.70 17.45
CA ARG A 770 18.71 31.23 17.83
C ARG A 770 19.56 31.31 16.58
N GLU A 771 20.29 32.41 16.44
CA GLU A 771 21.07 32.75 15.26
C GLU A 771 22.50 33.11 15.68
N HIS A 772 23.49 32.60 14.94
CA HIS A 772 24.90 32.94 15.11
C HIS A 772 25.40 33.67 13.87
N ALA A 773 25.61 34.98 14.00
CA ALA A 773 26.09 35.82 12.91
C ALA A 773 27.48 35.36 12.40
N LEU A 774 27.79 35.66 11.14
CA LEU A 774 29.06 35.29 10.50
C LEU A 774 30.26 36.14 10.97
N SER A 775 30.08 37.05 11.93
CA SER A 775 31.16 37.89 12.44
C SER A 775 32.05 37.13 13.45
N PRO A 776 33.39 37.31 13.42
CA PRO A 776 34.27 36.70 14.41
C PRO A 776 33.86 37.06 15.85
N GLY A 777 33.76 36.06 16.73
CA GLY A 777 33.35 36.24 18.13
C GLY A 777 31.87 36.64 18.32
N ALA A 778 31.00 36.35 17.35
CA ALA A 778 29.56 36.52 17.52
C ALA A 778 29.02 35.61 18.63
N ASP A 779 28.14 36.14 19.46
CA ASP A 779 27.33 35.33 20.36
C ASP A 779 26.06 34.84 19.63
N TRP A 780 25.51 33.72 20.08
CA TRP A 780 24.17 33.29 19.70
C TRP A 780 23.11 34.29 20.22
N VAL A 781 22.20 34.72 19.34
CA VAL A 781 21.14 35.67 19.69
C VAL A 781 19.76 35.14 19.33
N THR A 782 18.73 35.59 20.04
CA THR A 782 17.34 35.24 19.72
C THR A 782 16.91 36.03 18.50
N LYS A 783 16.75 35.36 17.37
CA LYS A 783 16.25 35.96 16.13
C LYS A 783 14.76 36.27 16.25
N GLN A 784 13.99 35.28 16.70
CA GLN A 784 12.55 35.40 16.83
C GLN A 784 12.01 34.35 17.81
N ARG A 785 10.93 34.69 18.51
CA ARG A 785 10.22 33.80 19.42
C ARG A 785 8.71 33.87 19.16
N TRP A 786 8.08 32.71 19.15
CA TRP A 786 6.63 32.55 19.00
C TRP A 786 6.09 31.73 20.15
N THR A 787 4.85 32.03 20.57
CA THR A 787 4.03 31.15 21.39
C THR A 787 2.80 30.79 20.57
N LEU A 788 2.73 29.53 20.15
CA LEU A 788 1.67 29.03 19.29
C LEU A 788 0.55 28.46 20.16
N LYS A 789 -0.67 28.91 19.88
CA LYS A 789 -1.89 28.48 20.57
C LYS A 789 -2.55 27.31 19.85
N GLY A 790 -3.37 26.56 20.57
CA GLY A 790 -4.21 25.51 19.99
C GLY A 790 -5.40 26.01 19.21
#